data_AF-A0A167N5V9-F1
#
_entry.id   AF-A0A167N5V9-F1
#
_cell.length_a   1.000
_cell.length_b   1.000
_cell.length_c   1.000
_cell.angle_alpha   90.00
_cell.angle_beta   90.00
_cell.angle_gamma   90.00
#
_symmetry.space_group_name_H-M   'P 1'
#
loop_
_entity.id
_entity.type
_entity.pdbx_description
1 polymer ?
#
loop_
_entity_poly.entity_id
_entity_poly.type
_entity_poly.pdbx_seq_one_letter_code
_entity_poly.pdbx_strand_id
1 'polypeptide(L)'
;MDPEDSLDLWRTVVGHLAKERTGKTASPPSLRAQRYSAWMRSHAYLLHEALEEDGLTSSEDIDKGLGALENVFQHDSDDDSDPILRNAVPFPKLQRIRNMIKQPNRENQSDVSSTIRISKRPRENEAVIQEFSRLEKNAKRRRDMTREEPTAVDDIEEPEVDCAILLRRYSESLHQGLRTQWACVCQKCSGLSVGLALPPRKTSCGEGTSFKMFFCVRSFSENALKEAKITVKAVQGKTGKSTSEFANICKSITESLSQSNCLHLLYDGNRFETLRPEPRSFGGYQIPQAVSLSVFFQRQQELRGGSSVLPLQAKRILALILAKALLPFLETPWVQPSFSHSNILFFQPLQYGELPSITKPFLNMEHVALISGNAVGDSGAPADPSISRHMVHPNASVLALGILLCELHYCTPVGLLKNNGMGMGTEDVNASYYASIEILKNLEDDAGVDYYLATKACLQWEYFPAGEQTSFESISVQKLFYQNVIKRLESVLFKLWPLKSQDLSCLDAYENQKCWGEIGRDVLRQQTSNFGSSAKSDQDKAASSPPMSLHFTPPNPVVQMPAQYPSSIPTTTPIARSSTERLYLFDASHQKSSDDDADLADRWMDDLISSLHPHVDAFDAAARPLDTSTKNASDAPKPVKIAILDSGFDPQNPLLRADGHQLDPRIKDARNFVQGRGPFDYQDEIGHGSHTLGTMLKIATCAEIYVAKIASSEAIHHAVKEWDVDIISMSFGIREYNGPMTEAVGLALHSQKLMFAAASNDGANFGRAFPAKYTGVFCIHSTDGNGNPSSFNPTADDKDVNFSLLGEHVRSHWPAGKGGHNDSVRVLSGTSVATPIAAGLAAMILSFVRQQDNGLNADSDKLGPWLKDSHAMDAVLQSMVRQRRGSSRESIYNKIKELKKHMYR
;
A
#
# COMPACT_ATOMS: atom_id res chain seq x y z
N MET A 1 10.54 -46.43 23.25
CA MET A 1 11.70 -45.53 23.03
C MET A 1 11.87 -44.74 24.33
N ASP A 2 13.07 -44.24 24.65
CA ASP A 2 13.25 -43.41 25.85
C ASP A 2 12.38 -42.14 25.73
N PRO A 3 11.60 -41.72 26.75
CA PRO A 3 10.78 -40.51 26.68
C PRO A 3 11.53 -39.25 26.23
N GLU A 4 12.80 -39.08 26.64
CA GLU A 4 13.61 -37.93 26.20
C GLU A 4 13.98 -38.02 24.71
N ASP A 5 14.32 -39.23 24.24
CA ASP A 5 14.68 -39.47 22.85
C ASP A 5 13.45 -39.34 21.91
N SER A 6 12.27 -39.71 22.39
CA SER A 6 10.99 -39.56 21.69
C SER A 6 10.59 -38.08 21.60
N LEU A 7 10.82 -37.32 22.67
CA LEU A 7 10.58 -35.87 22.70
C LEU A 7 11.53 -35.12 21.75
N ASP A 8 12.82 -35.46 21.72
CA ASP A 8 13.78 -34.86 20.79
C ASP A 8 13.49 -35.24 19.32
N LEU A 9 13.06 -36.47 19.07
CA LEU A 9 12.60 -36.90 17.75
C LEU A 9 11.36 -36.10 17.31
N TRP A 10 10.38 -35.96 18.18
CA TRP A 10 9.17 -35.17 17.91
C TRP A 10 9.49 -33.71 17.62
N ARG A 11 10.31 -33.04 18.45
CA ARG A 11 10.74 -31.66 18.21
C ARG A 11 11.40 -31.50 16.84
N THR A 12 12.31 -32.40 16.50
CA THR A 12 13.03 -32.35 15.22
C THR A 12 12.08 -32.50 14.02
N VAL A 13 11.17 -33.47 14.07
CA VAL A 13 10.28 -33.81 12.95
C VAL A 13 9.15 -32.80 12.79
N VAL A 14 8.47 -32.45 13.88
CA VAL A 14 7.37 -31.47 13.87
C VAL A 14 7.91 -30.07 13.54
N GLY A 15 9.11 -29.75 14.02
CA GLY A 15 9.81 -28.53 13.65
C GLY A 15 10.12 -28.47 12.15
N HIS A 16 10.49 -29.58 11.52
CA HIS A 16 10.68 -29.66 10.07
C HIS A 16 9.37 -29.52 9.29
N LEU A 17 8.30 -30.19 9.74
CA LEU A 17 6.97 -30.11 9.14
C LEU A 17 6.44 -28.67 9.14
N ALA A 18 6.61 -27.93 10.24
CA ALA A 18 6.23 -26.52 10.35
C ALA A 18 6.92 -25.58 9.33
N LYS A 19 7.99 -26.03 8.65
CA LYS A 19 8.86 -25.22 7.78
C LYS A 19 8.76 -25.58 6.29
N GLU A 20 8.04 -26.65 5.92
CA GLU A 20 8.04 -27.16 4.55
C GLU A 20 7.41 -26.16 3.57
N ARG A 21 8.24 -25.54 2.70
CA ARG A 21 7.74 -24.68 1.62
C ARG A 21 7.10 -25.54 0.54
N THR A 22 6.02 -25.07 -0.07
CA THR A 22 5.44 -25.72 -1.25
C THR A 22 6.47 -25.76 -2.38
N GLY A 23 7.13 -26.90 -2.56
CA GLY A 23 8.05 -27.11 -3.67
C GLY A 23 7.33 -26.92 -5.01
N LYS A 24 8.03 -26.37 -6.01
CA LYS A 24 7.50 -26.25 -7.39
C LYS A 24 7.19 -27.65 -7.91
N THR A 25 5.91 -28.01 -7.97
CA THR A 25 5.45 -29.18 -8.70
C THR A 25 5.11 -28.81 -10.13
N ALA A 26 5.40 -29.69 -11.08
CA ALA A 26 5.08 -29.51 -12.51
C ALA A 26 3.57 -29.37 -12.79
N SER A 27 2.71 -29.65 -11.80
CA SER A 27 1.28 -29.40 -11.82
C SER A 27 0.81 -28.73 -10.52
N PRO A 28 -0.15 -27.80 -10.57
CA PRO A 28 -0.69 -27.16 -9.37
C PRO A 28 -1.44 -28.19 -8.52
N PRO A 29 -1.13 -28.33 -7.21
CA PRO A 29 -1.84 -29.25 -6.34
C PRO A 29 -3.30 -28.82 -6.18
N SER A 30 -4.22 -29.78 -6.00
CA SER A 30 -5.63 -29.46 -5.74
C SER A 30 -5.76 -28.54 -4.51
N LEU A 31 -6.74 -27.63 -4.54
CA LEU A 31 -7.07 -26.72 -3.42
C LEU A 31 -7.20 -27.47 -2.08
N ARG A 32 -7.74 -28.70 -2.11
CA ARG A 32 -7.87 -29.55 -0.92
C ARG A 32 -6.52 -30.00 -0.37
N ALA A 33 -5.58 -30.40 -1.24
CA ALA A 33 -4.23 -30.78 -0.83
C ALA A 33 -3.41 -29.59 -0.31
N GLN A 34 -3.60 -28.40 -0.89
CA GLN A 34 -3.00 -27.15 -0.39
C GLN A 34 -3.49 -26.81 1.01
N ARG A 35 -4.81 -26.86 1.24
CA ARG A 35 -5.43 -26.63 2.56
C ARG A 35 -4.91 -27.58 3.63
N TYR A 36 -4.83 -28.88 3.32
CA TYR A 36 -4.31 -29.86 4.28
C TYR A 36 -2.83 -29.65 4.61
N SER A 37 -2.00 -29.32 3.61
CA SER A 37 -0.59 -29.01 3.82
C SER A 37 -0.41 -27.76 4.68
N ALA A 38 -1.13 -26.67 4.39
CA ALA A 38 -1.06 -25.43 5.18
C ALA A 38 -1.52 -25.65 6.62
N TRP A 39 -2.67 -26.30 6.82
CA TRP A 39 -3.20 -26.63 8.14
C TRP A 39 -2.18 -27.44 8.98
N MET A 40 -1.53 -28.45 8.38
CA MET A 40 -0.54 -29.28 9.06
C MET A 40 0.68 -28.46 9.49
N ARG A 41 1.14 -27.50 8.68
CA ARG A 41 2.27 -26.61 9.04
C ARG A 41 1.94 -25.72 10.23
N SER A 42 0.79 -25.05 10.21
CA SER A 42 0.37 -24.14 11.28
C SER A 42 0.18 -24.88 12.61
N HIS A 43 -0.43 -26.07 12.58
CA HIS A 43 -0.64 -26.87 13.78
C HIS A 43 0.66 -27.55 14.27
N ALA A 44 1.54 -27.96 13.36
CA ALA A 44 2.89 -28.42 13.72
C ALA A 44 3.65 -27.32 14.46
N TYR A 45 3.56 -26.07 13.97
CA TYR A 45 4.21 -24.92 14.62
C TYR A 45 3.67 -24.67 16.04
N LEU A 46 2.34 -24.68 16.22
CA LEU A 46 1.70 -24.53 17.53
C LEU A 46 2.09 -25.65 18.52
N LEU A 47 2.17 -26.90 18.05
CA LEU A 47 2.57 -28.04 18.87
C LEU A 47 4.06 -28.02 19.21
N HIS A 48 4.91 -27.51 18.30
CA HIS A 48 6.34 -27.33 18.55
C HIS A 48 6.59 -26.29 19.65
N GLU A 49 5.90 -25.14 19.62
CA GLU A 49 6.05 -24.07 20.64
C GLU A 49 5.43 -24.46 21.99
N ALA A 50 4.27 -25.12 22.01
CA ALA A 50 3.60 -25.55 23.25
C ALA A 50 4.43 -26.54 24.09
N LEU A 51 5.40 -27.22 23.46
CA LEU A 51 6.34 -28.13 24.12
C LEU A 51 7.49 -27.43 24.85
N GLU A 52 7.75 -26.15 24.56
CA GLU A 52 8.76 -25.35 25.24
C GLU A 52 8.21 -24.66 26.50
N GLU A 53 6.91 -24.33 26.52
CA GLU A 53 6.32 -23.59 27.64
C GLU A 53 5.88 -24.48 28.82
N ASP A 54 5.45 -25.71 28.55
CA ASP A 54 4.52 -26.40 29.46
C ASP A 54 4.86 -27.88 29.76
N GLY A 55 5.78 -28.54 29.05
CA GLY A 55 6.11 -29.96 29.28
C GLY A 55 4.90 -30.92 29.23
N LEU A 56 3.79 -30.53 28.60
CA LEU A 56 2.45 -31.05 28.86
C LEU A 56 1.92 -32.06 27.81
N THR A 57 2.75 -32.78 27.07
CA THR A 57 2.29 -33.97 26.34
C THR A 57 2.81 -35.22 27.02
N SER A 58 1.91 -36.15 27.34
CA SER A 58 2.32 -37.44 27.90
C SER A 58 3.23 -38.15 26.89
N SER A 59 4.19 -38.97 27.35
CA SER A 59 5.03 -39.77 26.45
C SER A 59 4.18 -40.58 25.46
N GLU A 60 2.99 -41.01 25.88
CA GLU A 60 2.02 -41.73 25.06
C GLU A 60 1.40 -40.85 23.95
N ASP A 61 1.15 -39.56 24.21
CA ASP A 61 0.66 -38.61 23.21
C ASP A 61 1.73 -38.29 22.15
N ILE A 62 3.00 -38.19 22.58
CA ILE A 62 4.15 -37.99 21.68
C ILE A 62 4.32 -39.22 20.78
N ASP A 63 4.29 -40.42 21.34
CA ASP A 63 4.43 -41.66 20.59
C ASP A 63 3.30 -41.88 19.57
N LYS A 64 2.05 -41.53 19.94
CA LYS A 64 0.90 -41.58 19.00
C LYS A 64 1.06 -40.58 17.86
N GLY A 65 1.51 -39.37 18.16
CA GLY A 65 1.79 -38.36 17.15
C GLY A 65 2.94 -38.77 16.21
N LEU A 66 4.04 -39.30 16.75
CA LEU A 66 5.15 -39.85 15.97
C LEU A 66 4.69 -40.99 15.05
N GLY A 67 3.80 -41.87 15.54
CA GLY A 67 3.21 -42.93 14.75
C GLY A 67 2.36 -42.44 13.57
N ALA A 68 1.63 -41.33 13.75
CA ALA A 68 0.90 -40.69 12.65
C ALA A 68 1.85 -40.10 11.60
N LEU A 69 2.93 -39.44 12.04
CA LEU A 69 3.92 -38.80 11.17
C LEU A 69 4.80 -39.80 10.39
N GLU A 70 5.12 -40.96 10.97
CA GLU A 70 5.91 -42.04 10.32
C GLU A 70 5.26 -42.52 9.00
N ASN A 71 3.93 -42.41 8.87
CA ASN A 71 3.21 -42.77 7.65
C ASN A 71 3.20 -41.68 6.58
N VAL A 72 3.45 -40.42 6.98
CA VAL A 72 3.35 -39.25 6.10
C VAL A 72 4.69 -38.89 5.47
N PHE A 73 5.81 -39.11 6.16
CA PHE A 73 7.13 -38.84 5.60
C PHE A 73 7.64 -39.97 4.66
N GLN A 74 8.16 -39.59 3.50
CA GLN A 74 8.73 -40.45 2.44
C GLN A 74 10.15 -40.00 2.07
N HIS A 75 10.96 -40.93 1.57
CA HIS A 75 12.34 -40.69 1.14
C HIS A 75 12.65 -41.40 -0.18
N ASP A 76 13.26 -40.69 -1.13
CA ASP A 76 13.69 -41.24 -2.43
C ASP A 76 15.11 -41.82 -2.29
N SER A 77 15.23 -43.11 -1.99
CA SER A 77 16.49 -43.85 -2.21
C SER A 77 16.17 -45.28 -2.68
N ASP A 78 16.67 -45.66 -3.85
CA ASP A 78 16.48 -46.96 -4.52
C ASP A 78 17.21 -48.15 -3.83
N ASP A 79 17.73 -47.97 -2.61
CA ASP A 79 18.39 -49.07 -1.89
C ASP A 79 17.45 -49.65 -0.81
N ASP A 80 16.41 -50.35 -1.28
CA ASP A 80 15.50 -51.17 -0.44
C ASP A 80 16.11 -52.57 -0.20
N SER A 81 17.41 -52.62 0.10
CA SER A 81 18.23 -53.84 0.15
C SER A 81 18.71 -54.21 1.56
N ASP A 82 17.95 -53.93 2.62
CA ASP A 82 18.25 -54.58 3.91
C ASP A 82 17.00 -54.85 4.78
N PRO A 83 16.41 -56.07 4.69
CA PRO A 83 15.20 -56.45 5.43
C PRO A 83 15.41 -56.58 6.95
N ILE A 84 16.66 -56.65 7.42
CA ILE A 84 17.00 -57.02 8.80
C ILE A 84 16.89 -55.81 9.76
N LEU A 85 17.00 -54.58 9.25
CA LEU A 85 16.96 -53.34 10.05
C LEU A 85 15.55 -52.76 10.25
N ARG A 86 14.51 -53.26 9.57
CA ARG A 86 13.11 -52.76 9.74
C ARG A 86 12.48 -53.13 11.09
N ASN A 87 13.03 -54.11 11.82
CA ASN A 87 12.37 -54.70 12.99
C ASN A 87 12.99 -54.36 14.35
N ALA A 88 14.03 -53.52 14.42
CA ALA A 88 14.77 -53.29 15.67
C ALA A 88 14.57 -51.91 16.31
N VAL A 89 14.01 -50.92 15.60
CA VAL A 89 14.01 -49.52 16.06
C VAL A 89 12.64 -48.83 15.83
N PRO A 90 12.05 -48.16 16.84
CA PRO A 90 10.79 -47.41 16.69
C PRO A 90 10.94 -46.21 15.75
N PHE A 91 9.95 -46.00 14.87
CA PHE A 91 9.89 -44.88 13.90
C PHE A 91 11.13 -44.77 12.97
N PRO A 92 11.47 -45.83 12.22
CA PRO A 92 12.72 -45.90 11.46
C PRO A 92 12.84 -44.82 10.38
N LYS A 93 11.74 -44.37 9.76
CA LYS A 93 11.79 -43.28 8.77
C LYS A 93 12.03 -41.94 9.45
N LEU A 94 11.33 -41.65 10.54
CA LEU A 94 11.51 -40.40 11.28
C LEU A 94 12.92 -40.30 11.88
N GLN A 95 13.51 -41.40 12.35
CA GLN A 95 14.89 -41.41 12.84
C GLN A 95 15.92 -41.12 11.74
N ARG A 96 15.73 -41.67 10.53
CA ARG A 96 16.58 -41.32 9.38
C ARG A 96 16.45 -39.85 9.02
N ILE A 97 15.24 -39.30 9.03
CA ILE A 97 14.99 -37.87 8.81
C ILE A 97 15.67 -37.02 9.88
N ARG A 98 15.59 -37.39 11.15
CA ARG A 98 16.32 -36.73 12.24
C ARG A 98 17.84 -36.74 11.99
N ASN A 99 18.40 -37.87 11.55
CA ASN A 99 19.83 -37.96 11.23
C ASN A 99 20.22 -37.08 10.03
N MET A 100 19.38 -37.04 8.99
CA MET A 100 19.58 -36.13 7.83
C MET A 100 19.49 -34.66 8.22
N ILE A 101 18.57 -34.31 9.12
CA ILE A 101 18.39 -32.93 9.62
C ILE A 101 19.55 -32.52 10.53
N LYS A 102 20.02 -33.44 11.41
CA LYS A 102 21.09 -33.15 12.39
C LYS A 102 22.51 -33.25 11.80
N GLN A 103 22.73 -34.00 10.72
CA GLN A 103 24.03 -34.18 10.06
C GLN A 103 23.93 -34.03 8.53
N PRO A 104 23.92 -32.80 7.98
CA PRO A 104 23.93 -32.61 6.54
C PRO A 104 25.31 -32.99 5.96
N ASN A 105 25.36 -33.95 5.02
CA ASN A 105 26.59 -34.36 4.35
C ASN A 105 27.30 -33.17 3.69
N ARG A 106 28.62 -33.06 3.88
CA ARG A 106 29.43 -31.90 3.47
C ARG A 106 29.60 -31.72 1.95
N GLU A 107 29.26 -32.71 1.13
CA GLU A 107 29.63 -32.71 -0.29
C GLU A 107 28.51 -32.36 -1.28
N ASN A 108 27.23 -32.29 -0.89
CA ASN A 108 26.13 -31.84 -1.77
C ASN A 108 25.02 -31.14 -0.96
N GLN A 109 25.19 -29.84 -0.70
CA GLN A 109 24.36 -29.06 0.22
C GLN A 109 23.07 -28.44 -0.39
N SER A 110 22.76 -28.73 -1.66
CA SER A 110 21.55 -28.23 -2.32
C SER A 110 20.32 -29.15 -2.24
N ASP A 111 20.45 -30.37 -1.70
CA ASP A 111 19.51 -31.46 -2.03
C ASP A 111 18.69 -32.06 -0.87
N VAL A 112 18.90 -31.68 0.40
CA VAL A 112 18.22 -32.34 1.54
C VAL A 112 16.70 -32.10 1.56
N SER A 113 16.23 -30.93 1.11
CA SER A 113 14.80 -30.62 1.01
C SER A 113 14.12 -31.27 -0.21
N SER A 114 14.89 -31.76 -1.20
CA SER A 114 14.39 -32.48 -2.38
C SER A 114 14.23 -33.98 -2.13
N THR A 115 14.94 -34.54 -1.13
CA THR A 115 14.94 -35.98 -0.82
C THR A 115 13.89 -36.39 0.22
N ILE A 116 13.38 -35.47 1.04
CA ILE A 116 12.32 -35.73 2.03
C ILE A 116 10.99 -35.26 1.43
N ARG A 117 10.06 -36.19 1.19
CA ARG A 117 8.74 -35.89 0.62
C ARG A 117 7.63 -36.16 1.62
N ILE A 118 6.65 -35.26 1.68
CA ILE A 118 5.43 -35.48 2.46
C ILE A 118 4.36 -36.11 1.56
N SER A 119 3.79 -37.22 2.04
CA SER A 119 2.74 -37.94 1.33
C SER A 119 1.54 -37.04 1.06
N LYS A 120 1.06 -37.08 -0.19
CA LYS A 120 -0.14 -36.34 -0.61
C LYS A 120 -1.42 -37.17 -0.51
N ARG A 121 -1.34 -38.38 0.06
CA ARG A 121 -2.49 -39.29 0.15
C ARG A 121 -3.48 -38.78 1.19
N PRO A 122 -4.77 -38.57 0.81
CA PRO A 122 -5.75 -37.99 1.72
C PRO A 122 -5.92 -38.74 3.04
N ARG A 123 -5.88 -40.09 3.01
CA ARG A 123 -6.05 -40.93 4.20
C ARG A 123 -4.91 -40.79 5.22
N GLU A 124 -3.68 -40.61 4.74
CA GLU A 124 -2.49 -40.50 5.59
C GLU A 124 -2.43 -39.10 6.24
N ASN A 125 -2.77 -38.05 5.48
CA ASN A 125 -2.86 -36.68 6.01
C ASN A 125 -4.03 -36.50 6.99
N GLU A 126 -5.20 -37.10 6.71
CA GLU A 126 -6.35 -37.01 7.61
C GLU A 126 -6.06 -37.63 9.00
N ALA A 127 -5.23 -38.68 9.06
CA ALA A 127 -4.82 -39.30 10.33
C ALA A 127 -3.93 -38.36 11.17
N VAL A 128 -2.97 -37.68 10.54
CA VAL A 128 -2.14 -36.66 11.22
C VAL A 128 -2.99 -35.47 11.67
N ILE A 129 -3.94 -35.04 10.84
CA ILE A 129 -4.85 -33.94 11.16
C ILE A 129 -5.73 -34.26 12.36
N GLN A 130 -6.31 -35.46 12.39
CA GLN A 130 -7.11 -35.92 13.53
C GLN A 130 -6.28 -35.97 14.81
N GLU A 131 -5.05 -36.46 14.73
CA GLU A 131 -4.18 -36.60 15.90
C GLU A 131 -3.68 -35.24 16.41
N PHE A 132 -3.26 -34.34 15.54
CA PHE A 132 -2.88 -32.97 15.92
C PHE A 132 -4.07 -32.19 16.50
N SER A 133 -5.26 -32.37 15.92
CA SER A 133 -6.51 -31.80 16.45
C SER A 133 -6.86 -32.36 17.83
N ARG A 134 -6.59 -33.66 18.07
CA ARG A 134 -6.79 -34.31 19.38
C ARG A 134 -5.83 -33.74 20.42
N LEU A 135 -4.55 -33.60 20.08
CA LEU A 135 -3.54 -33.02 20.95
C LEU A 135 -3.88 -31.57 21.31
N GLU A 136 -4.32 -30.78 20.34
CA GLU A 136 -4.75 -29.41 20.56
C GLU A 136 -6.01 -29.34 21.44
N LYS A 137 -7.05 -30.16 21.18
CA LYS A 137 -8.24 -30.24 22.05
C LYS A 137 -7.89 -30.66 23.45
N ASN A 138 -6.93 -31.57 23.63
CA ASN A 138 -6.46 -31.99 24.94
C ASN A 138 -5.64 -30.89 25.63
N ALA A 139 -4.86 -30.09 24.87
CA ALA A 139 -4.20 -28.90 25.41
C ALA A 139 -5.24 -27.83 25.82
N LYS A 140 -6.25 -27.55 24.97
CA LYS A 140 -7.36 -26.63 25.26
C LYS A 140 -8.17 -27.06 26.48
N ARG A 141 -8.59 -28.33 26.58
CA ARG A 141 -9.31 -28.86 27.75
C ARG A 141 -8.53 -28.76 29.05
N ARG A 142 -7.20 -28.87 28.98
CA ARG A 142 -6.32 -28.69 30.15
C ARG A 142 -6.19 -27.22 30.55
N ARG A 143 -6.28 -26.28 29.60
CA ARG A 143 -6.35 -24.83 29.83
C ARG A 143 -7.74 -24.38 30.32
N ASP A 144 -8.81 -25.00 29.84
CA ASP A 144 -10.23 -24.70 30.17
C ASP A 144 -10.68 -25.18 31.56
N MET A 145 -9.85 -25.94 32.29
CA MET A 145 -10.17 -26.32 33.68
C MET A 145 -10.23 -25.13 34.64
N THR A 146 -9.88 -23.92 34.18
CA THR A 146 -10.19 -22.66 34.84
C THR A 146 -10.83 -21.65 33.88
N ARG A 147 -12.16 -21.73 33.84
CA ARG A 147 -13.10 -20.58 33.92
C ARG A 147 -13.61 -19.95 32.61
N GLU A 148 -14.91 -19.67 32.70
CA GLU A 148 -15.90 -19.11 31.78
C GLU A 148 -15.39 -18.13 30.71
N GLU A 149 -15.73 -18.45 29.45
CA GLU A 149 -15.71 -17.51 28.32
C GLU A 149 -16.52 -16.25 28.66
N PRO A 150 -15.98 -15.04 28.43
CA PRO A 150 -16.80 -13.84 28.47
C PRO A 150 -17.73 -13.90 27.25
N THR A 151 -19.02 -14.14 27.51
CA THR A 151 -20.09 -13.96 26.54
C THR A 151 -19.96 -12.58 25.91
N ALA A 152 -19.96 -12.54 24.58
CA ALA A 152 -20.10 -11.33 23.78
C ALA A 152 -21.45 -10.68 24.12
N VAL A 153 -21.43 -9.79 25.10
CA VAL A 153 -22.50 -8.82 25.33
C VAL A 153 -22.06 -7.55 24.62
N ASP A 154 -22.92 -7.07 23.73
CA ASP A 154 -22.87 -5.73 23.15
C ASP A 154 -22.93 -4.68 24.28
N ASP A 155 -21.82 -4.41 24.94
CA ASP A 155 -21.70 -3.26 25.84
C ASP A 155 -21.48 -2.01 24.98
N ILE A 156 -22.52 -1.18 24.93
CA ILE A 156 -22.69 0.00 24.07
C ILE A 156 -21.70 1.15 24.38
N GLU A 157 -20.80 0.98 25.36
CA GLU A 157 -19.74 1.94 25.69
C GLU A 157 -18.38 1.26 25.86
N GLU A 158 -17.45 1.50 24.92
CA GLU A 158 -16.06 1.04 25.01
C GLU A 158 -15.15 2.20 25.46
N PRO A 159 -14.89 2.36 26.79
CA PRO A 159 -14.16 3.52 27.32
C PRO A 159 -12.72 3.65 26.80
N GLU A 160 -12.13 2.54 26.33
CA GLU A 160 -10.79 2.55 25.74
C GLU A 160 -10.76 3.27 24.38
N VAL A 161 -11.84 3.18 23.59
CA VAL A 161 -11.95 3.89 22.31
C VAL A 161 -12.07 5.38 22.54
N ASP A 162 -12.90 5.78 23.52
CA ASP A 162 -13.05 7.19 23.89
C ASP A 162 -11.73 7.78 24.41
N CYS A 163 -10.97 7.01 25.20
CA CYS A 163 -9.63 7.38 25.60
C CYS A 163 -8.67 7.52 24.41
N ALA A 164 -8.70 6.61 23.43
CA ALA A 164 -7.85 6.69 22.24
C ALA A 164 -8.18 7.92 21.37
N ILE A 165 -9.48 8.23 21.21
CA ILE A 165 -9.96 9.43 20.50
C ILE A 165 -9.47 10.70 21.22
N LEU A 166 -9.51 10.73 22.55
CA LEU A 166 -9.04 11.89 23.30
C LEU A 166 -7.51 12.04 23.24
N LEU A 167 -6.77 10.93 23.34
CA LEU A 167 -5.31 10.91 23.18
C LEU A 167 -4.90 11.42 21.79
N ARG A 168 -5.68 11.11 20.74
CA ARG A 168 -5.46 11.65 19.40
C ARG A 168 -5.55 13.17 19.36
N ARG A 169 -6.57 13.76 19.97
CA ARG A 169 -6.70 15.24 20.05
C ARG A 169 -5.50 15.87 20.76
N TYR A 170 -5.04 15.25 21.85
CA TYR A 170 -3.86 15.72 22.56
C TYR A 170 -2.56 15.54 21.77
N SER A 171 -2.41 14.44 21.01
CA SER A 171 -1.22 14.19 20.18
C SER A 171 -1.13 15.20 19.03
N GLU A 172 -2.24 15.50 18.36
CA GLU A 172 -2.32 16.51 17.29
C GLU A 172 -2.04 17.91 17.83
N SER A 173 -2.63 18.26 18.98
CA SER A 173 -2.37 19.53 19.67
C SER A 173 -0.89 19.68 20.04
N LEU A 174 -0.27 18.62 20.59
CA LEU A 174 1.16 18.59 20.89
C LEU A 174 2.01 18.77 19.64
N HIS A 175 1.70 18.07 18.55
CA HIS A 175 2.44 18.19 17.29
C HIS A 175 2.37 19.62 16.75
N GLN A 176 1.19 20.24 16.78
CA GLN A 176 1.02 21.62 16.35
C GLN A 176 1.79 22.61 17.26
N GLY A 177 1.78 22.39 18.56
CA GLY A 177 2.58 23.16 19.52
C GLY A 177 4.07 23.06 19.22
N LEU A 178 4.59 21.84 19.08
CA LEU A 178 5.99 21.61 18.74
C LEU A 178 6.35 22.27 17.40
N ARG A 179 5.53 22.12 16.36
CA ARG A 179 5.78 22.72 15.04
C ARG A 179 5.82 24.25 15.07
N THR A 180 4.98 24.88 15.88
CA THR A 180 4.86 26.35 15.92
C THR A 180 5.86 27.02 16.85
N GLN A 181 6.30 26.34 17.91
CA GLN A 181 7.08 26.95 19.00
C GLN A 181 8.49 26.38 19.15
N TRP A 182 8.75 25.22 18.55
CA TRP A 182 10.08 24.65 18.49
C TRP A 182 10.75 25.07 17.18
N ALA A 183 11.41 26.23 17.19
CA ALA A 183 12.36 26.60 16.14
C ALA A 183 13.76 26.21 16.62
N CYS A 184 14.44 25.29 15.92
CA CYS A 184 15.76 24.83 16.36
C CYS A 184 16.84 25.89 16.10
N VAL A 185 17.10 26.72 17.10
CA VAL A 185 18.14 27.77 17.03
C VAL A 185 19.56 27.17 17.15
N CYS A 186 19.73 26.03 17.83
CA CYS A 186 21.05 25.49 18.11
C CYS A 186 21.66 24.65 16.97
N GLN A 187 20.89 24.33 15.93
CA GLN A 187 21.28 23.43 14.82
C GLN A 187 21.78 22.03 15.25
N LYS A 188 21.64 21.67 16.53
CA LYS A 188 22.04 20.39 17.08
C LYS A 188 20.86 19.44 17.29
N CYS A 189 19.64 19.94 17.49
CA CYS A 189 18.47 19.07 17.61
C CYS A 189 18.16 18.46 16.24
N SER A 190 18.02 17.13 16.16
CA SER A 190 18.00 16.41 14.88
C SER A 190 16.89 15.37 14.74
N GLY A 191 16.13 15.09 15.80
CA GLY A 191 15.05 14.12 15.76
C GLY A 191 14.24 14.08 17.06
N LEU A 192 13.10 13.42 16.99
CA LEU A 192 12.18 13.21 18.11
C LEU A 192 11.65 11.79 18.04
N SER A 193 11.61 11.10 19.18
CA SER A 193 10.90 9.83 19.32
C SER A 193 9.80 9.98 20.37
N VAL A 194 8.63 9.41 20.13
CA VAL A 194 7.49 9.43 21.05
C VAL A 194 7.20 8.03 21.55
N GLY A 195 6.94 7.88 22.84
CA GLY A 195 6.58 6.59 23.45
C GLY A 195 5.19 6.16 23.03
N LEU A 196 5.09 4.93 22.53
CA LEU A 196 3.83 4.27 22.20
C LEU A 196 3.37 3.49 23.45
N ALA A 197 2.63 4.16 24.32
CA ALA A 197 2.08 3.55 25.53
C ALA A 197 0.62 3.15 25.32
N LEU A 198 0.21 2.04 25.93
CA LEU A 198 -1.20 1.63 25.97
C LEU A 198 -2.04 2.69 26.70
N PRO A 199 -3.23 3.05 26.18
CA PRO A 199 -4.16 3.94 26.87
C PRO A 199 -4.57 3.36 28.24
N PRO A 200 -4.54 4.13 29.34
CA PRO A 200 -5.02 3.66 30.63
C PRO A 200 -6.56 3.50 30.65
N ARG A 201 -7.08 2.46 31.30
CA ARG A 201 -8.54 2.22 31.45
C ARG A 201 -9.26 3.18 32.41
N LYS A 202 -8.55 3.77 33.38
CA LYS A 202 -9.12 4.61 34.43
C LYS A 202 -8.14 5.70 34.87
N THR A 203 -8.38 6.94 34.43
CA THR A 203 -8.08 8.22 35.13
C THR A 203 -8.51 9.40 34.25
N SER A 204 -9.29 10.33 34.83
CA SER A 204 -9.41 11.76 34.49
C SER A 204 -8.89 12.27 33.12
N CYS A 205 -9.32 11.66 32.01
CA CYS A 205 -8.92 12.09 30.66
C CYS A 205 -9.34 13.55 30.39
N GLY A 206 -10.19 14.13 31.23
CA GLY A 206 -10.61 15.53 31.16
C GLY A 206 -9.61 16.59 31.66
N GLU A 207 -8.51 16.24 32.33
CA GLU A 207 -7.57 17.25 32.88
C GLU A 207 -6.26 17.41 32.06
N GLY A 208 -5.93 16.43 31.21
CA GLY A 208 -4.72 16.42 30.38
C GLY A 208 -4.07 15.04 30.27
N THR A 209 -3.02 14.91 29.44
CA THR A 209 -2.26 13.65 29.27
C THR A 209 -0.75 13.92 29.16
N SER A 210 0.08 12.93 29.48
CA SER A 210 1.54 13.02 29.36
C SER A 210 2.10 12.07 28.31
N PHE A 211 2.91 12.60 27.39
CA PHE A 211 3.66 11.84 26.40
C PHE A 211 5.11 11.70 26.85
N LYS A 212 5.62 10.47 26.88
CA LYS A 212 7.05 10.19 27.05
C LYS A 212 7.74 10.36 25.71
N MET A 213 8.91 10.99 25.69
CA MET A 213 9.60 11.35 24.46
C MET A 213 11.12 11.29 24.63
N PHE A 214 11.82 11.19 23.51
CA PHE A 214 13.27 11.38 23.44
C PHE A 214 13.60 12.43 22.39
N PHE A 215 14.35 13.46 22.79
CA PHE A 215 14.94 14.42 21.87
C PHE A 215 16.32 13.93 21.44
N CYS A 216 16.59 13.91 20.14
CA CYS A 216 17.89 13.56 19.59
C CYS A 216 18.71 14.83 19.30
N VAL A 217 19.93 14.88 19.83
CA VAL A 217 20.86 16.00 19.70
C VAL A 217 22.18 15.52 19.10
N ARG A 218 22.55 16.05 17.93
CA ARG A 218 23.84 15.81 17.26
C ARG A 218 25.00 16.35 18.12
N SER A 219 25.97 15.49 18.39
CA SER A 219 27.30 15.87 18.91
C SER A 219 28.38 15.53 17.87
N PHE A 220 29.60 16.00 18.11
CA PHE A 220 30.76 15.81 17.22
C PHE A 220 31.22 14.36 17.09
N SER A 221 30.89 13.50 18.04
CA SER A 221 31.26 12.07 18.05
C SER A 221 30.07 11.12 18.00
N GLU A 222 28.94 11.45 18.64
CA GLU A 222 27.74 10.59 18.74
C GLU A 222 26.45 11.42 18.91
N ASN A 223 25.29 10.88 18.52
CA ASN A 223 23.99 11.50 18.80
C ASN A 223 23.58 11.25 20.27
N ALA A 224 23.35 12.32 21.03
CA ALA A 224 22.87 12.23 22.42
C ALA A 224 21.34 12.21 22.46
N LEU A 225 20.78 11.31 23.27
CA LEU A 225 19.33 11.20 23.50
C LEU A 225 18.97 11.82 24.85
N LYS A 226 17.96 12.70 24.85
CA LYS A 226 17.44 13.34 26.05
C LYS A 226 16.02 12.88 26.33
N GLU A 227 15.83 12.16 27.43
CA GLU A 227 14.51 11.78 27.93
C GLU A 227 13.70 13.03 28.31
N ALA A 228 12.46 13.07 27.85
CA ALA A 228 11.50 14.11 28.16
C ALA A 228 10.10 13.54 28.41
N LYS A 229 9.33 14.28 29.20
CA LYS A 229 7.91 14.07 29.43
C LYS A 229 7.20 15.37 29.11
N ILE A 230 6.25 15.33 28.18
CA ILE A 230 5.45 16.51 27.82
C ILE A 230 4.02 16.27 28.25
N THR A 231 3.49 17.14 29.11
CA THR A 231 2.11 17.09 29.58
C THR A 231 1.28 18.10 28.82
N VAL A 232 0.18 17.66 28.22
CA VAL A 232 -0.77 18.51 27.48
C VAL A 232 -2.01 18.71 28.33
N LYS A 233 -2.40 19.95 28.62
CA LYS A 233 -3.64 20.27 29.37
C LYS A 233 -4.88 20.22 28.48
N ALA A 234 -6.02 19.90 29.09
CA ALA A 234 -7.32 20.14 28.45
C ALA A 234 -7.58 21.65 28.27
N VAL A 235 -8.10 22.06 27.11
CA VAL A 235 -8.46 23.46 26.82
C VAL A 235 -9.65 23.86 27.71
N GLN A 236 -9.39 24.39 28.91
CA GLN A 236 -10.40 25.05 29.73
C GLN A 236 -10.18 26.56 29.66
N GLY A 237 -11.21 27.30 29.26
CA GLY A 237 -11.22 28.76 29.12
C GLY A 237 -11.14 29.52 30.45
N LYS A 238 -10.11 29.25 31.27
CA LYS A 238 -9.79 30.05 32.45
C LYS A 238 -8.36 30.55 32.36
N THR A 239 -8.24 31.86 32.20
CA THR A 239 -7.03 32.67 32.33
C THR A 239 -6.54 32.65 33.79
N GLY A 240 -5.95 31.53 34.20
CA GLY A 240 -5.14 31.46 35.41
C GLY A 240 -3.82 32.18 35.16
N LYS A 241 -3.49 33.18 36.00
CA LYS A 241 -2.17 33.84 36.00
C LYS A 241 -1.09 32.79 36.32
N SER A 242 -0.42 32.27 35.30
CA SER A 242 0.83 31.51 35.44
C SER A 242 2.00 32.48 35.47
N THR A 243 2.79 32.43 36.54
CA THR A 243 4.04 33.20 36.75
C THR A 243 5.26 32.49 36.18
N SER A 244 5.08 31.54 35.26
CA SER A 244 6.17 30.74 34.67
C SER A 244 6.88 31.45 33.53
N GLU A 245 8.21 31.37 33.50
CA GLU A 245 9.02 31.78 32.35
C GLU A 245 8.69 30.95 31.11
N PHE A 246 8.70 31.61 29.95
CA PHE A 246 8.51 30.98 28.64
C PHE A 246 9.64 29.98 28.34
N ALA A 247 9.30 28.73 27.99
CA ALA A 247 10.30 27.71 27.71
C ALA A 247 10.82 27.81 26.26
N ASN A 248 12.09 28.18 26.09
CA ASN A 248 12.79 27.90 24.84
C ASN A 248 13.19 26.42 24.82
N ILE A 249 12.46 25.62 24.05
CA ILE A 249 12.60 24.15 24.00
C ILE A 249 14.05 23.73 23.71
N CYS A 250 14.72 24.36 22.74
CA CYS A 250 16.12 24.05 22.42
C CYS A 250 17.09 24.37 23.56
N LYS A 251 16.87 25.49 24.24
CA LYS A 251 17.66 25.85 25.42
C LYS A 251 17.45 24.83 26.53
N SER A 252 16.19 24.47 26.82
CA SER A 252 15.85 23.47 27.85
C SER A 252 16.41 22.08 27.53
N ILE A 253 16.39 21.64 26.26
CA ILE A 253 17.05 20.41 25.85
C ILE A 253 18.56 20.52 26.11
N THR A 254 19.21 21.57 25.60
CA THR A 254 20.68 21.71 25.65
C THR A 254 21.21 21.83 27.08
N GLU A 255 20.56 22.63 27.92
CA GLU A 255 20.93 22.81 29.34
C GLU A 255 20.70 21.54 30.16
N SER A 256 19.73 20.71 29.76
CA SER A 256 19.41 19.48 30.48
C SER A 256 20.22 18.27 29.99
N LEU A 257 20.98 18.37 28.89
CA LEU A 257 21.83 17.26 28.41
C LEU A 257 22.88 16.85 29.45
N SER A 258 23.46 17.81 30.18
CA SER A 258 24.44 17.57 31.24
C SER A 258 23.82 17.05 32.54
N GLN A 259 22.49 17.09 32.67
CA GLN A 259 21.77 16.69 33.89
C GLN A 259 21.18 15.30 33.74
N SER A 260 21.36 14.43 34.73
CA SER A 260 20.82 13.06 34.78
C SER A 260 19.31 12.95 35.00
N ASN A 261 18.54 14.01 34.78
CA ASN A 261 17.08 14.06 34.98
C ASN A 261 16.32 13.97 33.65
N CYS A 262 15.03 13.66 33.71
CA CYS A 262 14.07 13.73 32.60
C CYS A 262 13.55 15.17 32.46
N LEU A 263 13.55 15.71 31.24
CA LEU A 263 13.03 17.05 30.97
C LEU A 263 11.50 17.03 31.05
N HIS A 264 10.89 17.83 31.93
CA HIS A 264 9.44 17.92 32.04
C HIS A 264 8.93 19.22 31.45
N LEU A 265 8.10 19.13 30.41
CA LEU A 265 7.45 20.28 29.78
C LEU A 265 5.93 20.19 29.94
N LEU A 266 5.28 21.34 30.04
CA LEU A 266 3.84 21.50 30.02
C LEU A 266 3.45 22.28 28.76
N TYR A 267 2.46 21.79 28.02
CA TYR A 267 1.81 22.50 26.93
C TYR A 267 0.37 22.81 27.30
N ASP A 268 0.04 24.10 27.40
CA ASP A 268 -1.30 24.58 27.81
C ASP A 268 -2.27 24.80 26.62
N GLY A 269 -1.84 24.45 25.40
CA GLY A 269 -2.55 24.73 24.15
C GLY A 269 -2.10 26.01 23.45
N ASN A 270 -1.33 26.88 24.14
CA ASN A 270 -0.80 28.11 23.55
C ASN A 270 0.69 28.33 23.81
N ARG A 271 1.30 27.74 24.85
CA ARG A 271 2.73 27.90 25.16
C ARG A 271 3.33 26.66 25.84
N PHE A 272 4.65 26.49 25.70
CA PHE A 272 5.41 25.56 26.53
C PHE A 272 5.93 26.24 27.80
N GLU A 273 5.77 25.55 28.93
CA GLU A 273 6.33 25.90 30.23
C GLU A 273 7.24 24.76 30.71
N THR A 274 8.41 25.10 31.25
CA THR A 274 9.31 24.10 31.83
C THR A 274 8.88 23.80 33.26
N LEU A 275 8.55 22.55 33.54
CA LEU A 275 8.26 22.07 34.88
C LEU A 275 9.53 21.57 35.57
N ARG A 276 9.41 21.26 36.86
CA ARG A 276 10.52 20.65 37.61
C ARG A 276 10.93 19.32 36.94
N PRO A 277 12.23 19.10 36.66
CA PRO A 277 12.70 17.85 36.08
C PRO A 277 12.29 16.64 36.92
N GLU A 278 11.90 15.55 36.26
CA GLU A 278 11.56 14.27 36.90
C GLU A 278 12.79 13.33 36.90
N PRO A 279 12.82 12.27 37.73
CA PRO A 279 13.82 11.22 37.62
C PRO A 279 13.80 10.55 36.23
N ARG A 280 14.97 10.16 35.70
CA ARG A 280 15.04 9.40 34.44
C ARG A 280 14.51 7.99 34.63
N SER A 281 13.87 7.47 33.57
CA SER A 281 13.39 6.10 33.48
C SER A 281 14.32 5.21 32.64
N PHE A 282 15.19 5.80 31.83
CA PHE A 282 15.99 5.08 30.82
C PHE A 282 17.46 5.50 30.83
N GLY A 283 18.34 4.55 30.47
CA GLY A 283 19.80 4.73 30.39
C GLY A 283 20.51 4.70 31.75
N GLY A 284 21.66 4.03 31.84
CA GLY A 284 22.52 4.05 33.03
C GLY A 284 23.33 5.36 33.15
N TYR A 285 24.51 5.31 33.77
CA TYR A 285 25.48 6.43 33.76
C TYR A 285 25.99 6.82 32.34
N GLN A 286 25.47 6.19 31.27
CA GLN A 286 25.81 6.37 29.86
C GLN A 286 24.58 6.81 29.03
N ILE A 287 24.80 7.25 27.79
CA ILE A 287 23.76 7.74 26.86
C ILE A 287 22.68 6.65 26.66
N PRO A 288 21.36 7.00 26.69
CA PRO A 288 20.29 6.03 26.47
C PRO A 288 20.47 5.28 25.14
N GLN A 289 20.45 3.94 25.18
CA GLN A 289 20.58 3.08 24.00
C GLN A 289 19.20 2.62 23.52
N ALA A 290 19.01 2.55 22.21
CA ALA A 290 17.78 2.09 21.59
C ALA A 290 18.07 1.00 20.53
N VAL A 291 17.26 -0.05 20.52
CA VAL A 291 17.32 -1.13 19.53
C VAL A 291 16.11 -1.02 18.61
N SER A 292 16.33 -0.99 17.29
CA SER A 292 15.23 -0.99 16.31
C SER A 292 14.66 -2.39 16.10
N LEU A 293 13.35 -2.49 15.83
CA LEU A 293 12.71 -3.75 15.47
C LEU A 293 13.32 -4.38 14.20
N SER A 294 13.92 -3.57 13.31
CA SER A 294 14.64 -4.05 12.12
C SER A 294 15.78 -5.02 12.42
N VAL A 295 16.45 -4.88 13.56
CA VAL A 295 17.57 -5.77 13.96
C VAL A 295 17.09 -7.21 14.13
N PHE A 296 15.87 -7.39 14.64
CA PHE A 296 15.28 -8.72 14.75
C PHE A 296 14.96 -9.30 13.38
N PHE A 297 14.42 -8.51 12.46
CA PHE A 297 14.11 -8.95 11.10
C PHE A 297 15.39 -9.34 10.34
N GLN A 298 16.47 -8.56 10.50
CA GLN A 298 17.77 -8.90 9.94
C GLN A 298 18.28 -10.23 10.52
N ARG A 299 18.23 -10.39 11.86
CA ARG A 299 18.63 -11.63 12.50
C ARG A 299 17.79 -12.83 12.01
N GLN A 300 16.49 -12.64 11.78
CA GLN A 300 15.62 -13.70 11.24
C GLN A 300 16.13 -14.24 9.90
N GLN A 301 16.75 -13.41 9.05
CA GLN A 301 17.32 -13.84 7.77
C GLN A 301 18.60 -14.68 7.91
N GLU A 302 19.33 -14.50 9.01
CA GLU A 302 20.57 -15.24 9.29
C GLU A 302 20.31 -16.62 9.91
N LEU A 303 19.14 -16.79 10.56
CA LEU A 303 18.76 -18.04 11.20
C LEU A 303 18.46 -19.12 10.15
N ARG A 304 19.19 -20.24 10.24
CA ARG A 304 18.96 -21.45 9.43
C ARG A 304 18.21 -22.50 10.23
N GLY A 305 17.60 -23.46 9.54
CA GLY A 305 16.90 -24.56 10.20
C GLY A 305 15.60 -24.15 10.91
N GLY A 306 15.06 -22.95 10.60
CA GLY A 306 13.76 -22.41 11.00
C GLY A 306 13.54 -22.14 12.49
N SER A 307 14.58 -21.74 13.20
CA SER A 307 14.41 -21.00 14.45
C SER A 307 13.80 -19.62 14.15
N SER A 308 12.89 -19.15 14.99
CA SER A 308 12.37 -17.78 14.88
C SER A 308 13.09 -16.86 15.86
N VAL A 309 13.44 -15.66 15.40
CA VAL A 309 14.10 -14.64 16.22
C VAL A 309 13.22 -14.20 17.40
N LEU A 310 11.90 -14.20 17.20
CA LEU A 310 10.89 -13.86 18.19
C LEU A 310 9.90 -15.03 18.33
N PRO A 311 9.52 -15.43 19.55
CA PRO A 311 8.44 -16.39 19.77
C PRO A 311 7.11 -15.94 19.16
N LEU A 312 6.21 -16.87 18.86
CA LEU A 312 4.89 -16.51 18.30
C LEU A 312 4.11 -15.58 19.24
N GLN A 313 4.14 -15.88 20.53
CA GLN A 313 3.52 -15.05 21.57
C GLN A 313 4.01 -13.60 21.47
N ALA A 314 5.32 -13.42 21.31
CA ALA A 314 5.96 -12.11 21.16
C ALA A 314 5.44 -11.34 19.95
N LYS A 315 5.34 -12.01 18.79
CA LYS A 315 4.82 -11.43 17.55
C LYS A 315 3.37 -10.98 17.72
N ARG A 316 2.54 -11.76 18.41
CA ARG A 316 1.13 -11.42 18.68
C ARG A 316 0.99 -10.28 19.69
N ILE A 317 1.83 -10.27 20.74
CA ILE A 317 1.91 -9.16 21.69
C ILE A 317 2.30 -7.87 20.95
N LEU A 318 3.36 -7.89 20.15
CA LEU A 318 3.80 -6.74 19.37
C LEU A 318 2.72 -6.25 18.39
N ALA A 319 2.02 -7.16 17.70
CA ALA A 319 0.93 -6.81 16.80
C ALA A 319 -0.18 -6.03 17.53
N LEU A 320 -0.63 -6.53 18.69
CA LEU A 320 -1.64 -5.85 19.50
C LEU A 320 -1.14 -4.51 20.04
N ILE A 321 0.06 -4.49 20.63
CA ILE A 321 0.65 -3.28 21.23
C ILE A 321 0.79 -2.18 20.17
N LEU A 322 1.33 -2.51 18.99
CA LEU A 322 1.50 -1.55 17.91
C LEU A 322 0.16 -1.05 17.38
N ALA A 323 -0.79 -1.94 17.08
CA ALA A 323 -2.11 -1.53 16.59
C ALA A 323 -2.85 -0.63 17.60
N LYS A 324 -2.78 -0.96 18.89
CA LYS A 324 -3.47 -0.24 19.96
C LYS A 324 -2.80 1.08 20.33
N ALA A 325 -1.47 1.10 20.42
CA ALA A 325 -0.71 2.29 20.79
C ALA A 325 -0.52 3.28 19.63
N LEU A 326 -0.57 2.81 18.37
CA LEU A 326 -0.54 3.69 17.19
C LEU A 326 -1.89 4.32 16.88
N LEU A 327 -3.02 3.81 17.38
CA LEU A 327 -4.35 4.35 17.10
C LEU A 327 -4.46 5.89 17.25
N PRO A 328 -3.90 6.53 18.30
CA PRO A 328 -3.90 8.00 18.45
C PRO A 328 -2.98 8.76 17.46
N PHE A 329 -2.19 8.06 16.66
CA PHE A 329 -1.17 8.61 15.76
C PHE A 329 -1.40 8.26 14.28
N LEU A 330 -2.21 7.24 13.98
CA LEU A 330 -2.54 6.86 12.59
C LEU A 330 -3.23 8.02 11.85
N GLU A 331 -2.82 8.30 10.63
CA GLU A 331 -3.27 9.41 9.78
C GLU A 331 -3.05 10.79 10.40
N THR A 332 -2.08 10.90 11.30
CA THR A 332 -1.58 12.18 11.81
C THR A 332 -0.14 12.40 11.30
N PRO A 333 0.39 13.63 11.36
CA PRO A 333 1.78 13.91 11.00
C PRO A 333 2.84 13.12 11.80
N TRP A 334 2.47 12.47 12.91
CA TRP A 334 3.36 11.62 13.69
C TRP A 334 3.82 10.37 12.91
N VAL A 335 2.94 9.77 12.10
CA VAL A 335 3.23 8.55 11.33
C VAL A 335 3.30 8.88 9.85
N GLN A 336 4.50 8.80 9.29
CA GLN A 336 4.74 9.08 7.87
C GLN A 336 4.34 7.89 6.98
N PRO A 337 4.02 8.09 5.69
CA PRO A 337 3.74 7.00 4.75
C PRO A 337 4.87 5.96 4.62
N SER A 338 6.12 6.37 4.87
CA SER A 338 7.30 5.49 4.90
C SER A 338 7.45 4.68 6.20
N PHE A 339 6.45 4.72 7.09
CA PHE A 339 6.45 3.99 8.35
C PHE A 339 6.67 2.48 8.10
N SER A 340 7.65 1.91 8.80
CA SER A 340 7.99 0.49 8.73
C SER A 340 8.54 -0.02 10.06
N HIS A 341 8.94 -1.28 10.11
CA HIS A 341 9.59 -1.87 11.27
C HIS A 341 10.87 -1.09 11.71
N SER A 342 11.52 -0.33 10.83
CA SER A 342 12.71 0.46 11.21
C SER A 342 12.40 1.62 12.16
N ASN A 343 11.17 2.14 12.12
CA ASN A 343 10.73 3.28 12.94
C ASN A 343 10.33 2.90 14.36
N ILE A 344 10.27 1.60 14.69
CA ILE A 344 9.92 1.09 16.01
C ILE A 344 11.19 0.83 16.82
N LEU A 345 11.35 1.54 17.94
CA LEU A 345 12.51 1.48 18.82
C LEU A 345 12.16 0.96 20.21
N PHE A 346 13.10 0.25 20.83
CA PHE A 346 13.02 -0.20 22.22
C PHE A 346 14.21 0.34 23.01
N PHE A 347 13.93 1.16 24.03
CA PHE A 347 14.96 1.81 24.84
C PHE A 347 15.37 0.96 26.04
N GLN A 348 16.66 0.95 26.35
CA GLN A 348 17.20 0.21 27.48
C GLN A 348 16.78 0.83 28.83
N PRO A 349 16.28 0.02 29.78
CA PRO A 349 15.94 0.47 31.13
C PRO A 349 17.16 0.99 31.91
N LEU A 350 16.89 1.71 33.00
CA LEU A 350 17.93 2.21 33.91
C LEU A 350 18.67 1.09 34.65
N GLN A 351 17.99 -0.03 34.93
CA GLN A 351 18.56 -1.14 35.69
C GLN A 351 19.53 -1.95 34.83
N TYR A 352 20.76 -2.10 35.31
CA TYR A 352 21.80 -2.84 34.61
C TYR A 352 21.41 -4.31 34.44
N GLY A 353 21.46 -4.82 33.21
CA GLY A 353 21.10 -6.20 32.87
C GLY A 353 19.61 -6.44 32.57
N GLU A 354 18.74 -5.44 32.78
CA GLU A 354 17.34 -5.52 32.39
C GLU A 354 17.17 -5.29 30.88
N LEU A 355 16.30 -6.08 30.24
CA LEU A 355 16.02 -5.95 28.81
C LEU A 355 14.94 -4.88 28.55
N PRO A 356 14.95 -4.23 27.37
CA PRO A 356 13.86 -3.35 26.96
C PRO A 356 12.49 -4.03 27.07
N SER A 357 11.46 -3.26 27.41
CA SER A 357 10.09 -3.77 27.53
C SER A 357 9.47 -3.96 26.15
N ILE A 358 9.07 -5.19 25.80
CA ILE A 358 8.43 -5.49 24.50
C ILE A 358 7.11 -4.74 24.31
N THR A 359 6.43 -4.40 25.40
CA THR A 359 5.15 -3.69 25.42
C THR A 359 5.25 -2.16 25.45
N LYS A 360 6.47 -1.60 25.47
CA LYS A 360 6.69 -0.13 25.53
C LYS A 360 7.60 0.35 24.37
N PRO A 361 7.18 0.15 23.10
CA PRO A 361 7.93 0.65 21.96
C PRO A 361 7.88 2.18 21.89
N PHE A 362 8.80 2.75 21.12
CA PHE A 362 8.85 4.15 20.76
C PHE A 362 8.77 4.29 19.24
N LEU A 363 8.00 5.27 18.77
CA LEU A 363 7.94 5.66 17.37
C LEU A 363 9.00 6.72 17.11
N ASN A 364 9.92 6.45 16.17
CA ASN A 364 10.94 7.40 15.75
C ASN A 364 10.43 8.30 14.61
N MET A 365 10.60 9.62 14.75
CA MET A 365 10.32 10.58 13.69
C MET A 365 11.64 11.09 13.08
N GLU A 366 11.85 10.78 11.80
CA GLU A 366 13.06 11.19 11.06
C GLU A 366 13.11 12.70 10.79
N HIS A 367 11.96 13.36 10.62
CA HIS A 367 11.87 14.80 10.40
C HIS A 367 10.80 15.44 11.28
N VAL A 368 11.22 16.19 12.30
CA VAL A 368 10.37 17.25 12.86
C VAL A 368 10.57 18.44 11.93
N ALA A 369 9.52 18.88 11.22
CA ALA A 369 9.56 20.09 10.42
C ALA A 369 9.68 21.32 11.33
N LEU A 370 10.86 21.52 11.90
CA LEU A 370 11.24 22.69 12.69
C LEU A 370 11.48 23.80 11.68
N ILE A 371 10.64 24.83 11.74
CA ILE A 371 10.78 26.02 10.89
C ILE A 371 12.15 26.64 11.19
N SER A 372 13.14 26.38 10.33
CA SER A 372 14.38 27.13 10.32
C SER A 372 14.09 28.42 9.55
N GLY A 373 13.78 29.48 10.29
CA GLY A 373 13.79 30.83 9.74
C GLY A 373 15.17 31.10 9.14
N ASN A 374 15.18 31.50 7.87
CA ASN A 374 16.35 31.88 7.07
C ASN A 374 17.25 30.73 6.59
N ALA A 375 16.77 29.96 5.60
CA ALA A 375 17.61 29.38 4.56
C ALA A 375 16.75 29.09 3.31
N VAL A 376 16.88 29.93 2.28
CA VAL A 376 16.50 29.57 0.91
C VAL A 376 17.81 29.16 0.23
N GLY A 377 17.92 27.89 -0.16
CA GLY A 377 19.08 27.36 -0.89
C GLY A 377 19.40 25.90 -0.58
N ASP A 378 18.68 25.02 -1.27
CA ASP A 378 19.08 23.73 -1.84
C ASP A 378 19.62 22.57 -0.96
N SER A 379 19.27 21.35 -1.39
CA SER A 379 19.59 20.03 -0.84
C SER A 379 18.87 19.59 0.44
N GLY A 380 17.58 19.38 0.30
CA GLY A 380 16.77 18.58 1.22
C GLY A 380 15.38 18.44 0.65
N ALA A 381 15.19 17.45 -0.23
CA ALA A 381 13.92 17.21 -0.89
C ALA A 381 12.78 17.23 0.14
N PRO A 382 11.83 18.18 0.06
CA PRO A 382 10.56 18.00 0.75
C PRO A 382 9.98 16.70 0.19
N ALA A 383 9.55 15.78 1.08
CA ALA A 383 8.83 14.58 0.67
C ALA A 383 7.78 15.00 -0.37
N ASP A 384 7.98 14.52 -1.60
CA ASP A 384 7.22 14.93 -2.76
C ASP A 384 5.73 14.62 -2.49
N PRO A 385 4.84 15.64 -2.48
CA PRO A 385 3.40 15.43 -2.34
C PRO A 385 2.79 14.58 -3.47
N SER A 386 3.58 14.18 -4.47
CA SER A 386 3.18 13.26 -5.54
C SER A 386 2.99 11.81 -5.06
N ILE A 387 3.68 11.36 -3.99
CA ILE A 387 3.60 9.96 -3.52
C ILE A 387 2.24 9.66 -2.88
N SER A 388 1.67 10.62 -2.15
CA SER A 388 0.33 10.51 -1.56
C SER A 388 -0.81 10.63 -2.57
N ARG A 389 -0.54 11.00 -3.83
CA ARG A 389 -1.54 11.09 -4.92
C ARG A 389 -1.79 9.78 -5.67
N HIS A 390 -1.01 8.73 -5.42
CA HIS A 390 -1.06 7.46 -6.17
C HIS A 390 -1.29 6.23 -5.29
N MET A 391 -1.57 6.39 -4.00
CA MET A 391 -1.65 5.27 -3.05
C MET A 391 -3.03 4.61 -3.10
N VAL A 392 -3.06 3.29 -3.35
CA VAL A 392 -4.30 2.49 -3.46
C VAL A 392 -5.14 2.56 -2.17
N HIS A 393 -4.46 2.50 -1.03
CA HIS A 393 -5.11 2.49 0.26
C HIS A 393 -5.52 3.91 0.71
N PRO A 394 -6.72 4.10 1.29
CA PRO A 394 -7.22 5.42 1.66
C PRO A 394 -6.55 6.05 2.90
N ASN A 395 -5.63 5.37 3.58
CA ASN A 395 -4.98 5.85 4.79
C ASN A 395 -3.53 5.32 4.84
N ALA A 396 -2.53 6.17 4.65
CA ALA A 396 -1.14 5.73 4.42
C ALA A 396 -0.55 4.96 5.60
N SER A 397 -0.73 5.50 6.80
CA SER A 397 -0.20 4.93 8.02
C SER A 397 -0.94 3.65 8.42
N VAL A 398 -2.23 3.54 8.10
CA VAL A 398 -3.02 2.34 8.36
C VAL A 398 -2.62 1.21 7.41
N LEU A 399 -2.34 1.53 6.14
CA LEU A 399 -1.74 0.58 5.21
C LEU A 399 -0.40 0.07 5.74
N ALA A 400 0.47 1.01 6.15
CA ALA A 400 1.78 0.68 6.68
C ALA A 400 1.69 -0.21 7.93
N LEU A 401 0.70 0.01 8.80
CA LEU A 401 0.39 -0.91 9.91
C LEU A 401 -0.04 -2.29 9.40
N GLY A 402 -0.92 -2.38 8.41
CA GLY A 402 -1.35 -3.65 7.81
C GLY A 402 -0.18 -4.44 7.20
N ILE A 403 0.73 -3.76 6.49
CA ILE A 403 1.96 -4.35 5.97
C ILE A 403 2.83 -4.85 7.13
N LEU A 404 3.04 -4.03 8.16
CA LEU A 404 3.82 -4.41 9.35
C LEU A 404 3.23 -5.64 10.06
N LEU A 405 1.90 -5.79 10.12
CA LEU A 405 1.25 -6.98 10.68
C LEU A 405 1.55 -8.26 9.88
N CYS A 406 1.61 -8.16 8.55
CA CYS A 406 2.09 -9.26 7.69
C CYS A 406 3.55 -9.59 8.00
N GLU A 407 4.42 -8.59 7.97
CA GLU A 407 5.86 -8.78 8.16
C GLU A 407 6.19 -9.33 9.54
N LEU A 408 5.50 -8.87 10.57
CA LEU A 408 5.71 -9.28 11.95
C LEU A 408 5.37 -10.76 12.17
N HIS A 409 4.38 -11.31 11.46
CA HIS A 409 4.08 -12.74 11.55
C HIS A 409 5.27 -13.60 11.11
N TYR A 410 5.92 -13.21 10.01
CA TYR A 410 7.07 -13.92 9.45
C TYR A 410 8.43 -13.39 9.94
N CYS A 411 8.45 -12.29 10.70
CA CYS A 411 9.64 -11.47 10.98
C CYS A 411 10.50 -11.21 9.73
N THR A 412 9.84 -10.98 8.59
CA THR A 412 10.49 -10.84 7.28
C THR A 412 9.77 -9.72 6.50
N PRO A 413 10.52 -8.75 5.94
CA PRO A 413 9.94 -7.72 5.09
C PRO A 413 9.16 -8.30 3.90
N VAL A 414 8.04 -7.66 3.54
CA VAL A 414 7.17 -8.15 2.45
C VAL A 414 7.93 -8.27 1.12
N GLY A 415 8.85 -7.35 0.83
CA GLY A 415 9.70 -7.40 -0.37
C GLY A 415 10.54 -8.67 -0.49
N LEU A 416 10.98 -9.23 0.65
CA LEU A 416 11.78 -10.47 0.70
C LEU A 416 10.95 -11.75 0.71
N LEU A 417 9.65 -11.67 1.05
CA LEU A 417 8.73 -12.80 0.96
C LEU A 417 8.39 -13.16 -0.50
N LYS A 418 8.72 -12.28 -1.46
CA LYS A 418 8.53 -12.52 -2.89
C LYS A 418 9.64 -13.42 -3.45
N ASN A 419 9.27 -14.63 -3.89
CA ASN A 419 10.18 -15.67 -4.35
C ASN A 419 10.68 -15.48 -5.82
N ASN A 420 10.91 -14.25 -6.26
CA ASN A 420 11.48 -13.95 -7.57
C ASN A 420 12.75 -13.11 -7.38
N GLY A 421 13.90 -13.66 -7.79
CA GLY A 421 15.20 -12.99 -7.80
C GLY A 421 15.23 -11.81 -8.77
N MET A 422 14.62 -10.70 -8.39
CA MET A 422 14.71 -9.40 -9.07
C MET A 422 15.25 -8.41 -8.04
N GLY A 423 16.45 -7.91 -8.29
CA GLY A 423 17.17 -7.04 -7.36
C GLY A 423 16.46 -5.71 -7.08
N MET A 424 16.49 -5.33 -5.80
CA MET A 424 16.61 -3.99 -5.22
C MET A 424 16.36 -2.80 -6.18
N GLY A 425 15.09 -2.58 -6.53
CA GLY A 425 14.56 -1.28 -6.98
C GLY A 425 13.80 -0.66 -5.81
N THR A 426 13.84 0.66 -5.66
CA THR A 426 13.16 1.41 -4.59
C THR A 426 11.70 0.96 -4.44
N GLU A 427 11.36 0.36 -3.30
CA GLU A 427 10.04 -0.20 -3.00
C GLU A 427 8.97 0.91 -3.02
N ASP A 428 8.15 0.91 -4.06
CA ASP A 428 6.95 1.73 -4.15
C ASP A 428 5.89 1.23 -3.15
N VAL A 429 5.19 2.14 -2.47
CA VAL A 429 4.17 1.84 -1.44
C VAL A 429 3.07 0.93 -1.99
N ASN A 430 2.69 1.10 -3.25
CA ASN A 430 1.71 0.24 -3.91
C ASN A 430 2.25 -1.16 -4.21
N ALA A 431 3.54 -1.30 -4.53
CA ALA A 431 4.15 -2.61 -4.73
C ALA A 431 4.11 -3.43 -3.44
N SER A 432 4.37 -2.80 -2.29
CA SER A 432 4.26 -3.40 -0.97
C SER A 432 2.81 -3.75 -0.62
N TYR A 433 1.82 -2.93 -1.01
CA TYR A 433 0.41 -3.26 -0.90
C TYR A 433 0.05 -4.55 -1.65
N TYR A 434 0.33 -4.65 -2.95
CA TYR A 434 -0.03 -5.83 -3.74
C TYR A 434 0.69 -7.10 -3.26
N ALA A 435 1.96 -6.97 -2.86
CA ALA A 435 2.70 -8.08 -2.26
C ALA A 435 2.08 -8.52 -0.92
N SER A 436 1.62 -7.58 -0.09
CA SER A 436 0.91 -7.90 1.15
C SER A 436 -0.44 -8.61 0.90
N ILE A 437 -1.17 -8.26 -0.17
CA ILE A 437 -2.41 -8.94 -0.57
C ILE A 437 -2.14 -10.38 -1.05
N GLU A 438 -1.02 -10.65 -1.73
CA GLU A 438 -0.63 -12.03 -2.05
C GLU A 438 -0.33 -12.85 -0.80
N ILE A 439 0.41 -12.28 0.16
CA ILE A 439 0.72 -12.91 1.44
C ILE A 439 -0.57 -13.18 2.24
N LEU A 440 -1.52 -12.25 2.17
CA LEU A 440 -2.80 -12.33 2.87
C LEU A 440 -3.60 -13.60 2.52
N LYS A 441 -3.43 -14.14 1.30
CA LYS A 441 -4.09 -15.40 0.86
C LYS A 441 -3.68 -16.62 1.69
N ASN A 442 -2.43 -16.64 2.17
CA ASN A 442 -1.92 -17.74 3.00
C ASN A 442 -1.99 -17.39 4.50
N LEU A 443 -2.08 -16.10 4.84
CA LEU A 443 -2.07 -15.62 6.22
C LEU A 443 -3.24 -16.16 7.05
N GLU A 444 -4.41 -16.42 6.45
CA GLU A 444 -5.53 -17.06 7.16
C GLU A 444 -5.15 -18.42 7.73
N ASP A 445 -4.50 -19.25 6.91
CA ASP A 445 -4.05 -20.58 7.30
C ASP A 445 -2.85 -20.50 8.26
N ASP A 446 -1.91 -19.58 8.01
CA ASP A 446 -0.64 -19.50 8.73
C ASP A 446 -0.77 -18.79 10.10
N ALA A 447 -1.62 -17.76 10.19
CA ALA A 447 -1.75 -16.91 11.38
C ALA A 447 -3.06 -17.09 12.15
N GLY A 448 -4.04 -17.78 11.56
CA GLY A 448 -5.38 -17.96 12.11
C GLY A 448 -6.34 -16.84 11.75
N VAL A 449 -7.64 -17.17 11.75
CA VAL A 449 -8.73 -16.33 11.23
C VAL A 449 -8.78 -14.93 11.84
N ASP A 450 -8.66 -14.79 13.16
CA ASP A 450 -8.76 -13.47 13.81
C ASP A 450 -7.58 -12.55 13.45
N TYR A 451 -6.36 -13.10 13.36
CA TYR A 451 -5.17 -12.32 12.97
C TYR A 451 -5.24 -11.92 11.49
N TYR A 452 -5.68 -12.85 10.65
CA TYR A 452 -5.95 -12.60 9.24
C TYR A 452 -6.99 -11.51 9.05
N LEU A 453 -8.14 -11.59 9.72
CA LEU A 453 -9.21 -10.59 9.60
C LEU A 453 -8.77 -9.22 10.11
N ALA A 454 -7.97 -9.14 11.18
CA ALA A 454 -7.39 -7.88 11.64
C ALA A 454 -6.45 -7.27 10.60
N THR A 455 -5.57 -8.09 10.02
CA THR A 455 -4.60 -7.67 9.00
C THR A 455 -5.31 -7.25 7.71
N LYS A 456 -6.31 -8.04 7.29
CA LYS A 456 -7.20 -7.76 6.15
C LYS A 456 -7.93 -6.44 6.35
N ALA A 457 -8.48 -6.18 7.53
CA ALA A 457 -9.16 -4.93 7.81
C ALA A 457 -8.22 -3.72 7.67
N CYS A 458 -6.96 -3.82 8.09
CA CYS A 458 -5.95 -2.79 7.86
C CYS A 458 -5.57 -2.64 6.38
N LEU A 459 -5.48 -3.72 5.60
CA LEU A 459 -5.05 -3.69 4.19
C LEU A 459 -6.18 -3.34 3.22
N GLN A 460 -7.42 -3.71 3.53
CA GLN A 460 -8.60 -3.55 2.67
C GLN A 460 -9.62 -2.60 3.29
N TRP A 461 -9.18 -1.78 4.25
CA TRP A 461 -9.95 -0.69 4.84
C TRP A 461 -11.35 -1.08 5.34
N GLU A 462 -11.50 -2.31 5.83
CA GLU A 462 -12.76 -2.85 6.39
C GLU A 462 -13.13 -2.23 7.75
N TYR A 463 -12.48 -1.13 8.12
CA TYR A 463 -12.83 -0.28 9.26
C TYR A 463 -13.66 0.95 8.86
N PHE A 464 -14.01 1.11 7.57
CA PHE A 464 -14.98 2.12 7.15
C PHE A 464 -16.43 1.61 7.28
N PRO A 465 -17.36 2.45 7.74
CA PRO A 465 -18.78 2.15 7.69
C PRO A 465 -19.24 2.01 6.24
N ALA A 466 -20.10 1.02 5.97
CA ALA A 466 -20.62 0.78 4.63
C ALA A 466 -21.48 1.96 4.17
N GLY A 467 -21.10 2.59 3.05
CA GLY A 467 -21.90 3.63 2.39
C GLY A 467 -21.77 5.05 2.94
N GLU A 468 -20.89 5.31 3.91
CA GLU A 468 -20.66 6.65 4.46
C GLU A 468 -19.26 7.17 4.11
N GLN A 469 -19.15 8.43 3.66
CA GLN A 469 -17.86 9.09 3.45
C GLN A 469 -17.40 9.74 4.75
N THR A 470 -16.52 9.03 5.46
CA THR A 470 -15.94 9.49 6.72
C THR A 470 -14.43 9.48 6.61
N SER A 471 -13.73 10.47 7.18
CA SER A 471 -12.28 10.41 7.33
C SER A 471 -11.90 9.46 8.47
N PHE A 472 -10.63 9.04 8.54
CA PHE A 472 -10.13 8.28 9.69
C PHE A 472 -10.34 9.03 11.02
N GLU A 473 -10.47 10.36 11.00
CA GLU A 473 -10.75 11.19 12.19
C GLU A 473 -12.16 10.99 12.75
N SER A 474 -13.07 10.40 11.98
CA SER A 474 -14.43 10.12 12.42
C SER A 474 -14.46 9.13 13.59
N ILE A 475 -15.23 9.45 14.62
CA ILE A 475 -15.45 8.59 15.79
C ILE A 475 -15.95 7.21 15.37
N SER A 476 -16.85 7.15 14.38
CA SER A 476 -17.38 5.88 13.87
C SER A 476 -16.29 5.01 13.23
N VAL A 477 -15.37 5.62 12.49
CA VAL A 477 -14.24 4.93 11.86
C VAL A 477 -13.23 4.45 12.91
N GLN A 478 -12.93 5.27 13.91
CA GLN A 478 -12.07 4.89 15.04
C GLN A 478 -12.66 3.70 15.82
N LYS A 479 -13.98 3.70 16.07
CA LYS A 479 -14.70 2.59 16.70
C LYS A 479 -14.63 1.32 15.86
N LEU A 480 -14.90 1.41 14.56
CA LEU A 480 -14.82 0.26 13.65
C LEU A 480 -13.38 -0.25 13.49
N PHE A 481 -12.38 0.62 13.47
CA PHE A 481 -10.98 0.20 13.49
C PHE A 481 -10.65 -0.57 14.76
N TYR A 482 -11.07 -0.06 15.92
CA TYR A 482 -10.87 -0.75 17.19
C TYR A 482 -11.57 -2.12 17.22
N GLN A 483 -12.80 -2.21 16.73
CA GLN A 483 -13.55 -3.47 16.65
C GLN A 483 -12.94 -4.45 15.63
N ASN A 484 -12.65 -4.01 14.42
CA ASN A 484 -12.24 -4.90 13.32
C ASN A 484 -10.75 -5.24 13.36
N VAL A 485 -9.93 -4.47 14.06
CA VAL A 485 -8.47 -4.71 14.18
C VAL A 485 -8.11 -5.06 15.61
N ILE A 486 -8.32 -4.16 16.57
CA ILE A 486 -7.80 -4.30 17.93
C ILE A 486 -8.50 -5.44 18.67
N LYS A 487 -9.84 -5.51 18.68
CA LYS A 487 -10.57 -6.60 19.35
C LYS A 487 -10.24 -7.98 18.78
N ARG A 488 -10.01 -8.06 17.47
CA ARG A 488 -9.58 -9.31 16.84
C ARG A 488 -8.19 -9.72 17.31
N LEU A 489 -7.24 -8.79 17.39
CA LEU A 489 -5.90 -9.07 17.93
C LEU A 489 -5.95 -9.41 19.43
N GLU A 490 -6.83 -8.77 20.22
CA GLU A 490 -7.09 -9.15 21.62
C GLU A 490 -7.64 -10.59 21.71
N SER A 491 -8.58 -10.94 20.83
CA SER A 491 -9.13 -12.31 20.72
C SER A 491 -8.05 -13.35 20.42
N VAL A 492 -7.10 -13.05 19.51
CA VAL A 492 -5.97 -13.95 19.20
C VAL A 492 -5.15 -14.26 20.45
N LEU A 493 -4.78 -13.23 21.22
CA LEU A 493 -3.98 -13.42 22.43
C LEU A 493 -4.75 -14.13 23.54
N PHE A 494 -6.03 -13.80 23.71
CA PHE A 494 -6.87 -14.43 24.73
C PHE A 494 -7.12 -15.91 24.43
N LYS A 495 -7.38 -16.27 23.16
CA LYS A 495 -7.61 -17.68 22.76
C LYS A 495 -6.36 -18.55 22.88
N LEU A 496 -5.16 -17.97 22.71
CA LEU A 496 -3.90 -18.72 22.71
C LEU A 496 -3.20 -18.74 24.08
N TRP A 497 -3.16 -17.62 24.81
CA TRP A 497 -2.37 -17.44 26.05
C TRP A 497 -3.15 -16.85 27.24
N PRO A 498 -4.48 -16.99 27.30
CA PRO A 498 -5.38 -16.22 28.18
C PRO A 498 -5.00 -14.76 28.53
N LEU A 499 -4.19 -14.07 27.73
CA LEU A 499 -3.67 -12.75 28.05
C LEU A 499 -4.71 -11.67 27.72
N LYS A 500 -4.97 -10.79 28.68
CA LYS A 500 -5.74 -9.56 28.47
C LYS A 500 -4.78 -8.39 28.25
N SER A 501 -5.27 -7.35 27.59
CA SER A 501 -4.49 -6.11 27.37
C SER A 501 -3.99 -5.46 28.68
N GLN A 502 -4.63 -5.73 29.82
CA GLN A 502 -4.21 -5.21 31.13
C GLN A 502 -2.92 -5.87 31.61
N ASP A 503 -2.81 -7.18 31.41
CA ASP A 503 -1.66 -7.98 31.85
C ASP A 503 -0.39 -7.51 31.14
N LEU A 504 -0.52 -7.08 29.87
CA LEU A 504 0.58 -6.54 29.07
C LEU A 504 1.11 -5.17 29.55
N SER A 505 0.31 -4.43 30.31
CA SER A 505 0.72 -3.11 30.82
C SER A 505 1.66 -3.20 32.04
N CYS A 506 1.70 -4.35 32.70
CA CYS A 506 2.40 -4.59 33.95
C CYS A 506 3.31 -5.84 33.95
N LEU A 507 3.78 -6.28 32.77
CA LEU A 507 4.71 -7.42 32.67
C LEU A 507 5.92 -7.21 33.58
N ASP A 508 6.24 -8.23 34.36
CA ASP A 508 7.45 -8.22 35.17
C ASP A 508 8.71 -8.49 34.31
N ALA A 509 9.89 -8.37 34.92
CA ALA A 509 11.16 -8.54 34.21
C ALA A 509 11.36 -9.97 33.66
N TYR A 510 10.78 -10.98 34.30
CA TYR A 510 10.87 -12.38 33.88
C TYR A 510 9.92 -12.67 32.71
N GLU A 511 8.67 -12.24 32.82
CA GLU A 511 7.67 -12.34 31.76
C GLU A 511 8.12 -11.59 30.50
N ASN A 512 8.68 -10.39 30.66
CA ASN A 512 9.24 -9.63 29.55
C ASN A 512 10.43 -10.36 28.89
N GLN A 513 11.33 -10.96 29.67
CA GLN A 513 12.43 -11.78 29.15
C GLN A 513 11.93 -13.01 28.38
N LYS A 514 10.86 -13.66 28.87
CA LYS A 514 10.24 -14.80 28.20
C LYS A 514 9.66 -14.37 26.85
N CYS A 515 8.98 -13.22 26.79
CA CYS A 515 8.41 -12.68 25.56
C CYS A 515 9.48 -12.48 24.46
N TRP A 516 10.69 -12.05 24.80
CA TRP A 516 11.74 -11.89 23.78
C TRP A 516 12.29 -13.21 23.22
N GLY A 517 12.08 -14.35 23.90
CA GLY A 517 12.67 -15.64 23.53
C GLY A 517 14.19 -15.68 23.62
N GLU A 518 14.79 -16.86 23.55
CA GLU A 518 16.26 -17.01 23.68
C GLU A 518 17.03 -16.17 22.67
N ILE A 519 16.68 -16.30 21.38
CA ILE A 519 17.38 -15.64 20.29
C ILE A 519 17.18 -14.12 20.35
N GLY A 520 15.96 -13.64 20.61
CA GLY A 520 15.68 -12.21 20.72
C GLY A 520 16.40 -11.57 21.91
N ARG A 521 16.52 -12.29 23.05
CA ARG A 521 17.34 -11.82 24.18
C ARG A 521 18.81 -11.70 23.80
N ASP A 522 19.35 -12.63 23.02
CA ASP A 522 20.74 -12.59 22.59
C ASP A 522 20.99 -11.44 21.60
N VAL A 523 20.05 -11.16 20.70
CA VAL A 523 20.09 -9.96 19.84
C VAL A 523 20.18 -8.69 20.68
N LEU A 524 19.31 -8.57 21.69
CA LEU A 524 19.32 -7.41 22.59
C LEU A 524 20.64 -7.28 23.35
N ARG A 525 21.17 -8.39 23.89
CA ARG A 525 22.44 -8.40 24.61
C ARG A 525 23.61 -8.01 23.72
N GLN A 526 23.71 -8.55 22.51
CA GLN A 526 24.79 -8.24 21.56
C GLN A 526 24.82 -6.76 21.17
N GLN A 527 23.65 -6.16 20.94
CA GLN A 527 23.54 -4.74 20.62
C GLN A 527 23.96 -3.86 21.80
N THR A 528 23.71 -4.30 23.04
CA THR A 528 24.14 -3.58 24.25
C THR A 528 25.61 -3.81 24.64
N SER A 529 26.21 -4.95 24.28
CA SER A 529 27.60 -5.29 24.64
C SER A 529 28.66 -4.74 23.69
N ASN A 530 28.31 -4.51 22.41
CA ASN A 530 29.26 -4.01 21.40
C ASN A 530 29.79 -2.59 21.66
N PHE A 531 29.22 -1.85 22.61
CA PHE A 531 29.69 -0.52 23.00
C PHE A 531 30.47 -0.50 24.32
N GLY A 532 30.57 -1.63 25.03
CA GLY A 532 31.25 -1.74 26.33
C GLY A 532 32.71 -2.20 26.28
N SER A 533 33.21 -2.69 25.13
CA SER A 533 34.52 -3.37 25.04
C SER A 533 35.63 -2.57 24.32
N SER A 534 35.60 -1.23 24.36
CA SER A 534 36.73 -0.41 23.89
C SER A 534 37.80 -0.18 24.99
N ALA A 535 37.96 -1.13 25.90
CA ALA A 535 39.05 -1.13 26.88
C ALA A 535 39.57 -2.56 27.13
N LYS A 536 40.66 -2.91 26.41
CA LYS A 536 41.52 -4.13 26.50
C LYS A 536 40.89 -5.35 25.81
N SER A 537 41.55 -6.14 24.96
CA SER A 537 42.98 -6.33 24.62
C SER A 537 43.09 -6.83 23.17
N ASP A 538 44.13 -6.37 22.48
CA ASP A 538 44.63 -6.99 21.24
C ASP A 538 45.18 -8.39 21.54
N GLN A 539 44.73 -9.41 20.77
CA GLN A 539 45.57 -10.25 19.91
C GLN A 539 44.78 -11.45 19.36
N ASP A 540 45.00 -11.68 18.06
CA ASP A 540 44.84 -12.92 17.28
C ASP A 540 43.52 -13.28 16.54
N LYS A 541 43.65 -13.19 15.20
CA LYS A 541 43.13 -14.06 14.10
C LYS A 541 41.73 -13.82 13.50
N ALA A 542 41.75 -12.99 12.46
CA ALA A 542 41.36 -13.21 11.06
C ALA A 542 40.09 -14.01 10.65
N ALA A 543 39.36 -13.34 9.74
CA ALA A 543 38.39 -13.82 8.74
C ALA A 543 36.90 -13.86 9.13
N SER A 544 36.24 -12.70 9.10
CA SER A 544 34.90 -12.50 8.52
C SER A 544 34.56 -11.00 8.46
N SER A 545 33.71 -10.63 7.50
CA SER A 545 33.31 -9.28 7.07
C SER A 545 32.83 -8.37 8.22
N PRO A 546 32.98 -7.02 8.11
CA PRO A 546 32.64 -6.11 9.21
C PRO A 546 31.12 -5.98 9.42
N PRO A 547 30.63 -5.86 10.67
CA PRO A 547 29.24 -5.49 10.95
C PRO A 547 29.04 -3.98 10.78
N MET A 548 27.91 -3.59 10.20
CA MET A 548 27.57 -2.22 9.86
C MET A 548 27.00 -1.49 11.09
N SER A 549 27.78 -0.58 11.67
CA SER A 549 27.30 0.42 12.64
C SER A 549 26.58 1.57 11.93
N LEU A 550 25.56 2.14 12.58
CA LEU A 550 24.81 3.30 12.10
C LEU A 550 25.73 4.53 11.96
N HIS A 551 26.24 4.77 10.76
CA HIS A 551 26.86 6.04 10.35
C HIS A 551 25.87 6.87 9.53
N PHE A 552 25.50 8.05 10.04
CA PHE A 552 24.85 9.09 9.26
C PHE A 552 25.93 9.86 8.47
N THR A 553 25.94 9.76 7.15
CA THR A 553 26.82 10.55 6.26
C THR A 553 26.00 11.55 5.42
N PRO A 554 26.30 12.87 5.46
CA PRO A 554 25.78 13.85 4.50
C PRO A 554 26.75 14.12 3.31
N PRO A 555 26.29 14.65 2.16
CA PRO A 555 27.13 15.03 1.02
C PRO A 555 27.82 16.40 1.22
N ASN A 556 29.04 16.56 0.67
CA ASN A 556 29.89 17.75 0.74
C ASN A 556 29.35 18.97 -0.07
N PRO A 557 29.63 20.22 0.34
CA PRO A 557 29.23 21.43 -0.39
C PRO A 557 30.31 21.95 -1.34
N VAL A 558 29.90 22.40 -2.53
CA VAL A 558 30.72 23.25 -3.43
C VAL A 558 30.35 24.71 -3.19
N VAL A 559 31.38 25.53 -3.01
CA VAL A 559 31.35 26.96 -2.70
C VAL A 559 30.99 27.80 -3.93
N GLN A 560 30.04 28.74 -3.81
CA GLN A 560 30.01 29.97 -4.62
C GLN A 560 29.26 31.12 -3.91
N MET A 561 29.86 32.31 -3.95
CA MET A 561 29.46 33.58 -3.32
C MET A 561 28.47 34.40 -4.18
N PRO A 562 27.77 35.41 -3.61
CA PRO A 562 26.46 35.87 -4.09
C PRO A 562 26.47 37.18 -4.89
N ALA A 563 25.42 37.40 -5.69
CA ALA A 563 25.08 38.72 -6.25
C ALA A 563 23.58 39.05 -6.08
N GLN A 564 23.34 40.00 -5.18
CA GLN A 564 22.32 41.07 -5.09
C GLN A 564 20.92 40.88 -5.73
N TYR A 565 19.90 40.96 -4.86
CA TYR A 565 18.48 41.20 -5.17
C TYR A 565 18.19 42.68 -5.48
N PRO A 566 17.02 42.95 -6.10
CA PRO A 566 16.09 43.86 -5.45
C PRO A 566 14.68 43.29 -5.25
N SER A 567 14.16 43.70 -4.10
CA SER A 567 12.86 43.53 -3.46
C SER A 567 11.64 44.02 -4.24
N SER A 568 10.53 43.29 -4.15
CA SER A 568 9.21 43.88 -3.93
C SER A 568 8.24 42.84 -3.34
N ILE A 569 7.61 43.20 -2.22
CA ILE A 569 6.55 42.45 -1.54
C ILE A 569 5.21 43.01 -2.04
N PRO A 570 4.25 42.15 -2.42
CA PRO A 570 2.84 42.48 -2.25
C PRO A 570 2.16 41.51 -1.28
N THR A 571 1.61 42.12 -0.23
CA THR A 571 0.51 41.65 0.62
C THR A 571 -0.57 40.87 -0.14
N THR A 572 -0.96 39.70 0.36
CA THR A 572 -2.24 39.07 -0.02
C THR A 572 -2.89 38.37 1.16
N THR A 573 -4.18 38.69 1.31
CA THR A 573 -5.19 38.20 2.25
C THR A 573 -5.45 36.68 2.15
N PRO A 574 -6.03 36.06 3.20
CA PRO A 574 -6.13 34.60 3.31
C PRO A 574 -7.20 34.03 2.38
N ILE A 575 -6.79 33.20 1.42
CA ILE A 575 -7.69 32.39 0.58
C ILE A 575 -7.87 31.02 1.25
N ALA A 576 -9.12 30.60 1.40
CA ALA A 576 -9.55 29.34 1.96
C ALA A 576 -8.95 28.14 1.20
N ARG A 577 -8.40 27.17 1.94
CA ARG A 577 -7.88 25.90 1.38
C ARG A 577 -9.05 24.96 1.06
N SER A 578 -9.26 24.72 -0.23
CA SER A 578 -10.05 23.58 -0.72
C SER A 578 -9.25 22.30 -0.54
N SER A 579 -9.87 21.29 0.07
CA SER A 579 -9.36 19.92 0.21
C SER A 579 -9.00 19.32 -1.14
N THR A 580 -7.82 18.69 -1.22
CA THR A 580 -7.35 18.01 -2.44
C THR A 580 -7.86 16.57 -2.39
N GLU A 581 -8.87 16.28 -3.20
CA GLU A 581 -9.56 14.98 -3.28
C GLU A 581 -8.78 13.97 -4.14
N ARG A 582 -8.96 12.67 -3.89
CA ARG A 582 -8.15 11.60 -4.48
C ARG A 582 -8.63 11.24 -5.88
N LEU A 583 -7.71 11.36 -6.83
CA LEU A 583 -7.90 11.01 -8.22
C LEU A 583 -7.14 9.70 -8.51
N TYR A 584 -7.83 8.69 -9.04
CA TYR A 584 -7.22 7.42 -9.45
C TYR A 584 -7.07 7.36 -10.97
N LEU A 585 -5.84 7.39 -11.48
CA LEU A 585 -5.57 6.92 -12.85
C LEU A 585 -5.74 5.39 -12.82
N PHE A 586 -6.64 4.85 -13.65
CA PHE A 586 -6.92 3.42 -13.65
C PHE A 586 -5.88 2.66 -14.46
N ASP A 587 -4.65 2.65 -13.98
CA ASP A 587 -3.56 1.88 -14.60
C ASP A 587 -3.77 0.39 -14.29
N ALA A 588 -3.65 -0.52 -15.26
CA ALA A 588 -3.60 -1.95 -14.94
C ALA A 588 -2.16 -2.49 -14.87
N SER A 589 -2.06 -3.50 -14.00
CA SER A 589 -0.95 -4.41 -13.76
C SER A 589 -0.12 -4.75 -15.00
N HIS A 590 1.21 -4.81 -14.80
CA HIS A 590 2.13 -5.58 -15.63
C HIS A 590 1.72 -7.05 -15.66
N GLN A 591 0.86 -7.44 -16.59
CA GLN A 591 0.75 -8.84 -16.94
C GLN A 591 1.96 -9.19 -17.82
N LYS A 592 2.66 -10.27 -17.50
CA LYS A 592 3.57 -10.91 -18.47
C LYS A 592 2.68 -11.40 -19.61
N SER A 593 2.55 -10.59 -20.64
CA SER A 593 1.84 -10.98 -21.86
C SER A 593 2.58 -12.14 -22.51
N SER A 594 1.84 -13.14 -22.99
CA SER A 594 2.35 -13.93 -24.09
C SER A 594 2.42 -13.02 -25.32
N ASP A 595 3.38 -13.23 -26.23
CA ASP A 595 3.43 -12.44 -27.48
C ASP A 595 2.11 -12.59 -28.27
N ASP A 596 1.44 -13.74 -28.15
CA ASP A 596 0.16 -14.05 -28.79
C ASP A 596 -0.99 -13.11 -28.38
N ASP A 597 -1.04 -12.66 -27.12
CA ASP A 597 -2.11 -11.79 -26.61
C ASP A 597 -2.00 -10.35 -27.14
N ALA A 598 -0.77 -9.86 -27.29
CA ALA A 598 -0.52 -8.55 -27.89
C ALA A 598 -0.84 -8.55 -29.39
N ASP A 599 -0.53 -9.63 -30.10
CA ASP A 599 -0.87 -9.80 -31.52
C ASP A 599 -2.39 -9.89 -31.77
N LEU A 600 -3.15 -10.43 -30.80
CA LEU A 600 -4.62 -10.38 -30.85
C LEU A 600 -5.15 -8.95 -30.68
N ALA A 601 -4.60 -8.20 -29.73
CA ALA A 601 -4.97 -6.80 -29.51
C ALA A 601 -4.63 -5.92 -30.73
N ASP A 602 -3.46 -6.11 -31.35
CA ASP A 602 -3.08 -5.41 -32.58
C ASP A 602 -4.02 -5.74 -33.74
N ARG A 603 -4.34 -7.02 -33.96
CA ARG A 603 -5.30 -7.42 -35.01
C ARG A 603 -6.68 -6.79 -34.79
N TRP A 604 -7.16 -6.77 -33.55
CA TRP A 604 -8.43 -6.14 -33.22
C TRP A 604 -8.41 -4.63 -33.55
N MET A 605 -7.31 -3.94 -33.22
CA MET A 605 -7.12 -2.52 -33.54
C MET A 605 -7.06 -2.27 -35.04
N ASP A 606 -6.32 -3.10 -35.77
CA ASP A 606 -6.18 -3.00 -37.23
C ASP A 606 -7.52 -3.26 -37.93
N ASP A 607 -8.30 -4.23 -37.47
CA ASP A 607 -9.65 -4.50 -37.98
C ASP A 607 -10.59 -3.31 -37.74
N LEU A 608 -10.55 -2.73 -36.54
CA LEU A 608 -11.30 -1.52 -36.22
C LEU A 608 -10.93 -0.37 -37.16
N ILE A 609 -9.65 -0.05 -37.28
CA ILE A 609 -9.16 1.06 -38.12
C ILE A 609 -9.49 0.82 -39.60
N SER A 610 -9.24 -0.39 -40.11
CA SER A 610 -9.52 -0.78 -41.49
C SER A 610 -11.01 -0.70 -41.83
N SER A 611 -11.89 -0.96 -40.86
CA SER A 611 -13.34 -0.82 -41.04
C SER A 611 -13.81 0.63 -41.10
N LEU A 612 -13.10 1.56 -40.43
CA LEU A 612 -13.49 2.97 -40.31
C LEU A 612 -12.88 3.85 -41.41
N HIS A 613 -11.63 3.57 -41.81
CA HIS A 613 -10.85 4.39 -42.73
C HIS A 613 -11.54 4.67 -44.09
N PRO A 614 -12.30 3.74 -44.72
CA PRO A 614 -13.03 4.04 -45.96
C PRO A 614 -14.18 5.04 -45.81
N HIS A 615 -14.61 5.30 -44.58
CA HIS A 615 -15.80 6.10 -44.28
C HIS A 615 -15.48 7.47 -43.69
N VAL A 616 -14.25 7.77 -43.30
CA VAL A 616 -13.91 9.05 -42.67
C VAL A 616 -12.64 9.60 -43.26
N ASP A 617 -12.73 10.81 -43.81
CA ASP A 617 -11.54 11.53 -44.28
C ASP A 617 -10.62 11.88 -43.10
N ALA A 618 -9.33 11.60 -43.23
CA ALA A 618 -8.30 11.92 -42.24
C ALA A 618 -8.10 13.44 -42.09
N PHE A 619 -7.52 13.87 -40.97
CA PHE A 619 -7.33 15.28 -40.61
C PHE A 619 -6.68 16.10 -41.74
N ASP A 620 -5.63 15.58 -42.36
CA ASP A 620 -4.91 16.28 -43.44
C ASP A 620 -5.73 16.43 -44.72
N ALA A 621 -6.69 15.54 -44.98
CA ALA A 621 -7.58 15.65 -46.13
C ALA A 621 -8.62 16.77 -45.94
N ALA A 622 -9.06 17.01 -44.70
CA ALA A 622 -9.92 18.14 -44.34
C ALA A 622 -9.17 19.49 -44.28
N ALA A 623 -7.85 19.46 -44.05
CA ALA A 623 -7.00 20.65 -43.93
C ALA A 623 -6.38 21.13 -45.25
N ARG A 624 -6.46 20.36 -46.34
CA ARG A 624 -5.99 20.81 -47.66
C ARG A 624 -6.91 21.90 -48.22
N PRO A 625 -6.36 23.03 -48.73
CA PRO A 625 -7.14 23.96 -49.54
C PRO A 625 -7.67 23.21 -50.76
N LEU A 626 -8.99 23.17 -50.93
CA LEU A 626 -9.61 22.55 -52.08
C LEU A 626 -9.21 23.35 -53.33
N ASP A 627 -8.31 22.80 -54.14
CA ASP A 627 -7.86 23.39 -55.40
C ASP A 627 -8.94 23.16 -56.48
N THR A 628 -10.13 23.70 -56.28
CA THR A 628 -11.21 23.78 -57.29
C THR A 628 -12.05 25.04 -57.06
N SER A 629 -12.19 25.83 -58.12
CA SER A 629 -12.67 27.22 -58.13
C SER A 629 -14.17 27.45 -57.84
N THR A 630 -14.85 26.61 -57.03
CA THR A 630 -16.33 26.74 -56.87
C THR A 630 -16.94 26.41 -55.51
N LYS A 631 -16.19 26.22 -54.41
CA LYS A 631 -16.81 26.13 -53.06
C LYS A 631 -16.09 27.00 -52.04
N ASN A 632 -16.85 27.84 -51.34
CA ASN A 632 -16.35 28.73 -50.28
C ASN A 632 -15.63 27.89 -49.21
N ALA A 633 -14.45 28.34 -48.75
CA ALA A 633 -13.68 27.70 -47.68
C ALA A 633 -14.44 27.57 -46.33
N SER A 634 -15.61 28.20 -46.21
CA SER A 634 -16.52 28.11 -45.06
C SER A 634 -17.34 26.81 -44.98
N ASP A 635 -17.37 26.00 -46.04
CA ASP A 635 -18.18 24.77 -46.15
C ASP A 635 -17.34 23.48 -45.98
N ALA A 636 -16.13 23.55 -45.41
CA ALA A 636 -15.41 22.33 -45.02
C ALA A 636 -15.97 21.79 -43.69
N PRO A 637 -16.15 20.46 -43.52
CA PRO A 637 -16.62 19.89 -42.26
C PRO A 637 -15.64 20.24 -41.14
N LYS A 638 -16.15 20.83 -40.05
CA LYS A 638 -15.30 21.14 -38.89
C LYS A 638 -14.76 19.84 -38.28
N PRO A 639 -13.42 19.72 -38.09
CA PRO A 639 -12.84 18.59 -37.40
C PRO A 639 -13.48 18.35 -36.03
N VAL A 640 -13.54 17.09 -35.61
CA VAL A 640 -13.99 16.75 -34.26
C VAL A 640 -12.90 17.12 -33.27
N LYS A 641 -13.27 17.81 -32.19
CA LYS A 641 -12.33 18.20 -31.14
C LYS A 641 -12.43 17.26 -29.94
N ILE A 642 -11.30 16.75 -29.46
CA ILE A 642 -11.23 15.81 -28.34
C ILE A 642 -10.31 16.38 -27.26
N ALA A 643 -10.79 16.45 -26.02
CA ALA A 643 -9.94 16.68 -24.86
C ALA A 643 -9.56 15.35 -24.18
N ILE A 644 -8.27 15.18 -23.88
CA ILE A 644 -7.75 14.11 -23.04
C ILE A 644 -7.41 14.73 -21.68
N LEU A 645 -8.04 14.23 -20.60
CA LEU A 645 -7.71 14.62 -19.23
C LEU A 645 -6.95 13.48 -18.57
N ASP A 646 -5.62 13.63 -18.44
CA ASP A 646 -4.72 12.54 -18.06
C ASP A 646 -3.39 13.08 -17.46
N SER A 647 -2.32 12.29 -17.34
CA SER A 647 -1.05 12.66 -16.70
C SER A 647 -0.15 13.61 -17.53
N GLY A 648 -0.59 14.02 -18.72
CA GLY A 648 0.18 14.80 -19.69
C GLY A 648 0.62 13.94 -20.88
N PHE A 649 1.64 14.39 -21.63
CA PHE A 649 2.29 13.55 -22.64
C PHE A 649 3.79 13.84 -22.72
N ASP A 650 4.58 12.93 -23.29
CA ASP A 650 6.00 13.16 -23.55
C ASP A 650 6.23 13.81 -24.93
N PRO A 651 6.45 15.13 -25.02
CA PRO A 651 6.70 15.83 -26.29
C PRO A 651 8.02 15.43 -26.97
N GLN A 652 8.90 14.73 -26.26
CA GLN A 652 10.15 14.22 -26.82
C GLN A 652 10.00 12.84 -27.45
N ASN A 653 8.85 12.16 -27.26
CA ASN A 653 8.61 10.85 -27.85
C ASN A 653 8.72 10.95 -29.39
N PRO A 654 9.61 10.17 -30.03
CA PRO A 654 9.85 10.25 -31.46
C PRO A 654 8.61 9.91 -32.31
N LEU A 655 7.68 9.11 -31.78
CA LEU A 655 6.44 8.73 -32.45
C LEU A 655 5.37 9.83 -32.45
N LEU A 656 5.57 10.90 -31.68
CA LEU A 656 4.71 12.09 -31.70
C LEU A 656 5.26 13.21 -32.60
N ARG A 657 6.39 12.97 -33.29
CA ARG A 657 7.04 13.96 -34.14
C ARG A 657 6.81 13.61 -35.60
N ALA A 658 6.23 14.53 -36.35
CA ALA A 658 6.11 14.43 -37.81
C ALA A 658 7.45 14.75 -38.48
N ASP A 659 7.54 14.48 -39.79
CA ASP A 659 8.70 14.80 -40.62
C ASP A 659 9.09 16.28 -40.44
N GLY A 660 10.29 16.53 -39.89
CA GLY A 660 10.77 17.87 -39.54
C GLY A 660 10.78 18.19 -38.04
N HIS A 661 10.62 17.19 -37.16
CA HIS A 661 10.69 17.34 -35.70
C HIS A 661 9.60 18.26 -35.10
N GLN A 662 8.48 18.50 -35.78
CA GLN A 662 7.34 19.20 -35.18
C GLN A 662 6.39 18.19 -34.54
N LEU A 663 5.70 18.58 -33.46
CA LEU A 663 4.66 17.75 -32.86
C LEU A 663 3.57 17.45 -33.90
N ASP A 664 2.93 16.28 -33.78
CA ASP A 664 1.80 15.89 -34.61
C ASP A 664 0.80 17.05 -34.72
N PRO A 665 0.46 17.52 -35.94
CA PRO A 665 -0.32 18.73 -36.15
C PRO A 665 -1.76 18.64 -35.63
N ARG A 666 -2.23 17.44 -35.26
CA ARG A 666 -3.51 17.23 -34.60
C ARG A 666 -3.50 17.69 -33.15
N ILE A 667 -2.34 17.75 -32.49
CA ILE A 667 -2.21 18.25 -31.12
C ILE A 667 -2.26 19.78 -31.17
N LYS A 668 -3.38 20.39 -30.76
CA LYS A 668 -3.63 21.83 -30.91
C LYS A 668 -3.23 22.67 -29.71
N ASP A 669 -3.44 22.17 -28.50
CA ASP A 669 -3.01 22.83 -27.26
C ASP A 669 -2.81 21.79 -26.16
N ALA A 670 -1.98 22.14 -25.18
CA ALA A 670 -1.78 21.36 -23.98
C ALA A 670 -1.62 22.27 -22.76
N ARG A 671 -2.38 21.95 -21.70
CA ARG A 671 -2.46 22.77 -20.48
C ARG A 671 -2.25 21.91 -19.26
N ASN A 672 -1.58 22.49 -18.28
CA ASN A 672 -1.41 21.88 -16.97
C ASN A 672 -2.32 22.55 -15.95
N PHE A 673 -3.11 21.74 -15.24
CA PHE A 673 -4.03 22.21 -14.20
C PHE A 673 -3.56 21.81 -12.79
N VAL A 674 -2.33 21.29 -12.65
CA VAL A 674 -1.73 20.99 -11.35
C VAL A 674 -1.37 22.28 -10.61
N GLN A 675 -1.94 22.49 -9.42
CA GLN A 675 -1.63 23.64 -8.58
C GLN A 675 -0.13 23.75 -8.26
N GLY A 676 0.42 24.94 -8.40
CA GLY A 676 1.84 25.23 -8.11
C GLY A 676 2.81 24.89 -9.25
N ARG A 677 2.32 24.44 -10.41
CA ARG A 677 3.13 24.25 -11.63
C ARG A 677 2.69 25.20 -12.74
N GLY A 678 3.58 25.46 -13.69
CA GLY A 678 3.30 26.34 -14.82
C GLY A 678 2.25 25.75 -15.76
N PRO A 679 1.38 26.56 -16.40
CA PRO A 679 0.29 26.10 -17.25
C PRO A 679 0.74 25.39 -18.54
N PHE A 680 2.02 25.48 -18.89
CA PHE A 680 2.63 24.80 -20.04
C PHE A 680 3.53 23.61 -19.63
N ASP A 681 3.52 23.19 -18.36
CA ASP A 681 4.21 21.98 -17.92
C ASP A 681 3.35 20.73 -18.17
N TYR A 682 3.20 20.36 -19.44
CA TYR A 682 2.42 19.19 -19.88
C TYR A 682 3.26 17.90 -20.00
N GLN A 683 4.53 17.91 -19.56
CA GLN A 683 5.41 16.74 -19.60
C GLN A 683 4.80 15.60 -18.78
N ASP A 684 4.69 14.42 -19.39
CA ASP A 684 4.18 13.25 -18.69
C ASP A 684 5.22 12.65 -17.74
N GLU A 685 4.91 12.70 -16.46
CA GLU A 685 5.75 12.13 -15.42
C GLU A 685 5.51 10.64 -15.18
N ILE A 686 4.32 10.15 -15.56
CA ILE A 686 3.75 8.84 -15.21
C ILE A 686 3.79 7.88 -16.41
N GLY A 687 3.49 8.40 -17.60
CA GLY A 687 3.45 7.67 -18.88
C GLY A 687 2.04 7.29 -19.33
N HIS A 688 1.05 7.31 -18.42
CA HIS A 688 -0.33 6.94 -18.72
C HIS A 688 -0.96 7.83 -19.79
N GLY A 689 -0.84 9.15 -19.66
CA GLY A 689 -1.36 10.11 -20.64
C GLY A 689 -0.65 10.04 -21.99
N SER A 690 0.64 9.71 -22.02
CA SER A 690 1.37 9.45 -23.27
C SER A 690 0.80 8.23 -24.00
N HIS A 691 0.47 7.16 -23.26
CA HIS A 691 -0.17 5.96 -23.80
C HIS A 691 -1.57 6.27 -24.32
N THR A 692 -2.38 6.97 -23.53
CA THR A 692 -3.72 7.46 -23.93
C THR A 692 -3.67 8.30 -25.20
N LEU A 693 -2.74 9.26 -25.29
CA LEU A 693 -2.57 10.12 -26.46
C LEU A 693 -2.17 9.31 -27.70
N GLY A 694 -1.20 8.40 -27.58
CA GLY A 694 -0.80 7.54 -28.69
C GLY A 694 -1.95 6.67 -29.21
N THR A 695 -2.78 6.15 -28.30
CA THR A 695 -3.96 5.34 -28.65
C THR A 695 -5.00 6.19 -29.37
N MET A 696 -5.27 7.39 -28.87
CA MET A 696 -6.20 8.34 -29.49
C MET A 696 -5.73 8.74 -30.91
N LEU A 697 -4.45 9.04 -31.10
CA LEU A 697 -3.88 9.41 -32.39
C LEU A 697 -3.95 8.28 -33.43
N LYS A 698 -3.94 7.01 -33.01
CA LYS A 698 -4.13 5.87 -33.92
C LYS A 698 -5.58 5.74 -34.41
N ILE A 699 -6.56 6.01 -33.56
CA ILE A 699 -7.98 5.77 -33.86
C ILE A 699 -8.66 7.00 -34.44
N ALA A 700 -8.51 8.16 -33.81
CA ALA A 700 -9.18 9.40 -34.17
C ALA A 700 -8.37 10.18 -35.22
N THR A 701 -8.15 9.56 -36.39
CA THR A 701 -7.32 10.13 -37.47
C THR A 701 -7.87 11.45 -38.04
N CYS A 702 -9.14 11.76 -37.79
CA CYS A 702 -9.83 12.98 -38.25
C CYS A 702 -9.95 14.10 -37.21
N ALA A 703 -9.38 13.93 -36.01
CA ALA A 703 -9.66 14.80 -34.87
C ALA A 703 -8.54 15.79 -34.54
N GLU A 704 -8.93 16.93 -33.95
CA GLU A 704 -8.06 17.82 -33.21
C GLU A 704 -8.01 17.39 -31.75
N ILE A 705 -6.82 17.29 -31.17
CA ILE A 705 -6.60 16.77 -29.83
C ILE A 705 -6.04 17.87 -28.93
N TYR A 706 -6.63 17.97 -27.75
CA TYR A 706 -6.24 18.88 -26.68
C TYR A 706 -5.90 18.08 -25.44
N VAL A 707 -4.77 18.36 -24.80
CA VAL A 707 -4.30 17.58 -23.64
C VAL A 707 -4.34 18.43 -22.38
N ALA A 708 -5.17 18.05 -21.42
CA ALA A 708 -5.19 18.61 -20.08
C ALA A 708 -4.46 17.67 -19.13
N LYS A 709 -3.32 18.11 -18.59
CA LYS A 709 -2.62 17.41 -17.53
C LYS A 709 -3.35 17.64 -16.21
N ILE A 710 -3.75 16.53 -15.58
CA ILE A 710 -4.63 16.31 -14.44
C ILE A 710 -6.13 16.37 -14.73
N ALA A 711 -6.89 15.51 -14.03
CA ALA A 711 -8.33 15.62 -13.95
C ALA A 711 -8.73 16.59 -12.82
N SER A 712 -9.15 17.78 -13.20
CA SER A 712 -9.74 18.74 -12.27
C SER A 712 -10.99 19.37 -12.87
N SER A 713 -11.82 19.98 -12.02
CA SER A 713 -12.98 20.76 -12.48
C SER A 713 -12.56 21.86 -13.46
N GLU A 714 -11.41 22.49 -13.22
CA GLU A 714 -10.83 23.52 -14.09
C GLU A 714 -10.46 22.96 -15.46
N ALA A 715 -9.94 21.73 -15.54
CA ALA A 715 -9.62 21.08 -16.80
C ALA A 715 -10.88 20.83 -17.64
N ILE A 716 -11.97 20.34 -17.03
CA ILE A 716 -13.26 20.19 -17.72
C ILE A 716 -13.81 21.55 -18.14
N HIS A 717 -13.77 22.56 -17.26
CA HIS A 717 -14.21 23.91 -17.62
C HIS A 717 -13.43 24.49 -18.80
N HIS A 718 -12.12 24.29 -18.84
CA HIS A 718 -11.27 24.76 -19.94
C HIS A 718 -11.59 24.01 -21.24
N ALA A 719 -11.76 22.68 -21.17
CA ALA A 719 -12.16 21.87 -22.32
C ALA A 719 -13.52 22.32 -22.90
N VAL A 720 -14.48 22.66 -22.03
CA VAL A 720 -15.82 23.10 -22.43
C VAL A 720 -15.83 24.53 -22.95
N LYS A 721 -15.20 25.49 -22.25
CA LYS A 721 -15.35 26.93 -22.50
C LYS A 721 -14.30 27.51 -23.43
N GLU A 722 -13.05 27.09 -23.29
CA GLU A 722 -11.92 27.68 -24.01
C GLU A 722 -11.60 26.88 -25.28
N TRP A 723 -11.49 25.55 -25.17
CA TRP A 723 -11.24 24.70 -26.33
C TRP A 723 -12.50 24.38 -27.14
N ASP A 724 -13.67 24.48 -26.50
CA ASP A 724 -14.99 24.12 -27.04
C ASP A 724 -14.96 22.75 -27.72
N VAL A 725 -14.47 21.74 -26.98
CA VAL A 725 -14.33 20.39 -27.53
C VAL A 725 -15.69 19.74 -27.82
N ASP A 726 -15.72 18.66 -28.59
CA ASP A 726 -16.91 17.84 -28.79
C ASP A 726 -16.95 16.65 -27.83
N ILE A 727 -15.77 16.06 -27.56
CA ILE A 727 -15.60 14.84 -26.77
C ILE A 727 -14.57 15.08 -25.66
N ILE A 728 -14.82 14.54 -24.47
CA ILE A 728 -13.87 14.52 -23.34
C ILE A 728 -13.60 13.06 -22.97
N SER A 729 -12.35 12.63 -23.05
CA SER A 729 -11.87 11.31 -22.65
C SER A 729 -11.24 11.39 -21.25
N MET A 730 -11.75 10.58 -20.33
CA MET A 730 -11.38 10.58 -18.91
C MET A 730 -10.95 9.18 -18.47
N SER A 731 -9.67 8.88 -18.62
CA SER A 731 -9.09 7.56 -18.31
C SER A 731 -8.77 7.38 -16.81
N PHE A 732 -9.60 7.95 -15.95
CA PHE A 732 -9.45 7.98 -14.48
C PHE A 732 -10.79 7.78 -13.80
N GLY A 733 -10.77 7.54 -12.50
CA GLY A 733 -11.94 7.61 -11.64
C GLY A 733 -11.67 8.22 -10.28
N ILE A 734 -12.75 8.68 -9.66
CA ILE A 734 -12.82 9.28 -8.34
C ILE A 734 -13.82 8.42 -7.56
N ARG A 735 -13.42 7.97 -6.39
CA ARG A 735 -14.27 7.14 -5.51
C ARG A 735 -15.05 8.01 -4.54
N GLU A 736 -14.41 9.06 -4.06
CA GLU A 736 -14.98 10.09 -3.21
C GLU A 736 -15.92 11.01 -3.99
N TYR A 737 -16.83 11.69 -3.30
CA TYR A 737 -17.69 12.69 -3.93
C TYR A 737 -16.88 13.96 -4.14
N ASN A 738 -16.90 14.48 -5.36
CA ASN A 738 -16.25 15.73 -5.72
C ASN A 738 -17.31 16.70 -6.24
N GLY A 739 -17.70 17.68 -5.41
CA GLY A 739 -18.71 18.68 -5.76
C GLY A 739 -18.34 19.49 -7.02
N PRO A 740 -17.17 20.16 -7.03
CA PRO A 740 -16.70 20.93 -8.19
C PRO A 740 -16.63 20.11 -9.49
N MET A 741 -16.16 18.87 -9.42
CA MET A 741 -16.09 17.97 -10.58
C MET A 741 -17.48 17.52 -11.01
N THR A 742 -18.39 17.25 -10.06
CA THR A 742 -19.80 16.93 -10.37
C THR A 742 -20.48 18.09 -11.10
N GLU A 743 -20.24 19.32 -10.67
CA GLU A 743 -20.72 20.53 -11.34
C GLU A 743 -20.09 20.70 -12.73
N ALA A 744 -18.78 20.44 -12.86
CA ALA A 744 -18.09 20.55 -14.14
C ALA A 744 -18.56 19.48 -15.15
N VAL A 745 -18.76 18.24 -14.70
CA VAL A 745 -19.38 17.15 -15.48
C VAL A 745 -20.81 17.53 -15.86
N GLY A 746 -21.61 18.03 -14.92
CA GLY A 746 -22.94 18.56 -15.18
C GLY A 746 -22.92 19.63 -16.27
N LEU A 747 -22.04 20.63 -16.17
CA LEU A 747 -21.88 21.68 -17.16
C LEU A 747 -21.52 21.11 -18.54
N ALA A 748 -20.62 20.14 -18.60
CA ALA A 748 -20.20 19.52 -19.85
C ALA A 748 -21.37 18.80 -20.54
N LEU A 749 -22.21 18.06 -19.80
CA LEU A 749 -23.44 17.45 -20.32
C LEU A 749 -24.43 18.51 -20.84
N HIS A 750 -24.68 19.55 -20.05
CA HIS A 750 -25.57 20.65 -20.45
C HIS A 750 -25.06 21.39 -21.70
N SER A 751 -23.74 21.41 -21.89
CA SER A 751 -23.07 22.00 -23.06
C SER A 751 -22.96 21.02 -24.23
N GLN A 752 -23.65 19.89 -24.18
CA GLN A 752 -23.66 18.82 -25.19
C GLN A 752 -22.25 18.33 -25.54
N LYS A 753 -21.44 18.07 -24.51
CA LYS A 753 -20.13 17.41 -24.65
C LYS A 753 -20.31 15.92 -24.37
N LEU A 754 -19.83 15.08 -25.28
CA LEU A 754 -19.82 13.63 -25.06
C LEU A 754 -18.68 13.29 -24.12
N MET A 755 -18.96 12.58 -23.04
CA MET A 755 -17.97 12.25 -22.02
C MET A 755 -17.79 10.75 -21.90
N PHE A 756 -16.56 10.28 -22.07
CA PHE A 756 -16.20 8.86 -21.97
C PHE A 756 -15.28 8.68 -20.77
N ALA A 757 -15.63 7.77 -19.87
CA ALA A 757 -14.87 7.55 -18.64
C ALA A 757 -14.65 6.07 -18.35
N ALA A 758 -13.47 5.77 -17.84
CA ALA A 758 -13.06 4.42 -17.45
C ALA A 758 -13.92 3.90 -16.28
N ALA A 759 -14.45 2.69 -16.42
CA ALA A 759 -15.37 2.12 -15.44
C ALA A 759 -14.70 1.88 -14.07
N SER A 760 -13.57 1.17 -14.05
CA SER A 760 -12.73 0.80 -12.91
C SER A 760 -11.89 -0.43 -13.28
N ASN A 761 -10.76 -0.66 -12.60
CA ASN A 761 -9.97 -1.91 -12.73
C ASN A 761 -10.03 -2.79 -11.47
N ASP A 762 -11.02 -2.60 -10.60
CA ASP A 762 -11.02 -3.22 -9.27
C ASP A 762 -11.81 -4.54 -9.20
N GLY A 763 -12.28 -5.05 -10.35
CA GLY A 763 -13.15 -6.23 -10.39
C GLY A 763 -14.45 -6.01 -9.62
N ALA A 764 -15.07 -7.10 -9.15
CA ALA A 764 -16.28 -7.04 -8.33
C ALA A 764 -16.07 -6.41 -6.92
N ASN A 765 -14.84 -6.00 -6.55
CA ASN A 765 -14.57 -5.40 -5.25
C ASN A 765 -15.17 -3.99 -5.13
N PHE A 766 -15.23 -3.25 -6.24
CA PHE A 766 -15.86 -1.93 -6.30
C PHE A 766 -16.65 -1.78 -7.60
N GLY A 767 -17.81 -1.11 -7.53
CA GLY A 767 -18.61 -0.80 -8.71
C GLY A 767 -17.95 0.25 -9.62
N ARG A 768 -18.71 0.76 -10.59
CA ARG A 768 -18.26 1.85 -11.48
C ARG A 768 -17.83 3.09 -10.68
N ALA A 769 -16.71 3.71 -11.06
CA ALA A 769 -16.21 4.93 -10.44
C ALA A 769 -16.87 6.19 -11.02
N PHE A 770 -16.82 7.31 -10.30
CA PHE A 770 -17.14 8.61 -10.89
C PHE A 770 -15.96 9.06 -11.77
N PRO A 771 -16.13 9.74 -12.93
CA PRO A 771 -17.39 10.18 -13.52
C PRO A 771 -18.14 9.09 -14.31
N ALA A 772 -17.56 7.90 -14.51
CA ALA A 772 -18.18 6.84 -15.32
C ALA A 772 -19.55 6.37 -14.81
N LYS A 773 -19.83 6.45 -13.50
CA LYS A 773 -21.14 6.14 -12.92
C LYS A 773 -22.19 7.26 -13.06
N TYR A 774 -21.80 8.43 -13.56
CA TYR A 774 -22.69 9.59 -13.64
C TYR A 774 -23.56 9.47 -14.90
N THR A 775 -24.89 9.62 -14.74
CA THR A 775 -25.84 9.48 -15.85
C THR A 775 -25.51 10.44 -16.99
N GLY A 776 -25.44 9.93 -18.21
CA GLY A 776 -25.05 10.69 -19.41
C GLY A 776 -23.55 10.66 -19.72
N VAL A 777 -22.71 10.13 -18.82
CA VAL A 777 -21.31 9.76 -19.10
C VAL A 777 -21.28 8.32 -19.62
N PHE A 778 -20.56 8.09 -20.71
CA PHE A 778 -20.33 6.76 -21.26
C PHE A 778 -19.33 6.00 -20.38
N CYS A 779 -19.82 5.00 -19.64
CA CYS A 779 -19.01 4.12 -18.82
C CYS A 779 -18.33 3.04 -19.68
N ILE A 780 -16.99 3.03 -19.71
CA ILE A 780 -16.22 2.13 -20.59
C ILE A 780 -15.52 1.04 -19.78
N HIS A 781 -15.96 -0.19 -20.02
CA HIS A 781 -15.35 -1.45 -19.59
C HIS A 781 -14.32 -1.93 -20.63
N SER A 782 -13.49 -2.89 -20.23
CA SER A 782 -12.39 -3.45 -21.02
C SER A 782 -12.70 -4.86 -21.53
N THR A 783 -12.18 -5.23 -22.69
CA THR A 783 -12.14 -6.60 -23.20
C THR A 783 -10.73 -7.02 -23.58
N ASP A 784 -10.51 -8.34 -23.67
CA ASP A 784 -9.35 -8.90 -24.35
C ASP A 784 -9.45 -8.73 -25.89
N GLY A 785 -8.42 -9.15 -26.62
CA GLY A 785 -8.38 -9.14 -28.09
C GLY A 785 -9.42 -10.04 -28.78
N ASN A 786 -10.05 -10.96 -28.04
CA ASN A 786 -11.14 -11.81 -28.53
C ASN A 786 -12.53 -11.20 -28.24
N GLY A 787 -12.59 -10.08 -27.52
CA GLY A 787 -13.83 -9.45 -27.09
C GLY A 787 -14.43 -10.04 -25.81
N ASN A 788 -13.71 -10.88 -25.06
CA ASN A 788 -14.16 -11.35 -23.76
C ASN A 788 -14.01 -10.23 -22.71
N PRO A 789 -14.96 -10.07 -21.77
CA PRO A 789 -14.85 -9.08 -20.71
C PRO A 789 -13.60 -9.31 -19.85
N SER A 790 -12.85 -8.24 -19.60
CA SER A 790 -11.69 -8.26 -18.72
C SER A 790 -12.06 -8.64 -17.29
N SER A 791 -11.22 -9.48 -16.68
CA SER A 791 -11.44 -9.97 -15.31
C SER A 791 -11.43 -8.86 -14.24
N PHE A 792 -10.78 -7.74 -14.54
CA PHE A 792 -10.68 -6.56 -13.67
C PHE A 792 -11.83 -5.55 -13.86
N ASN A 793 -12.76 -5.78 -14.80
CA ASN A 793 -13.93 -4.91 -14.93
C ASN A 793 -14.78 -4.94 -13.66
N PRO A 794 -15.40 -3.80 -13.28
CA PRO A 794 -16.43 -3.82 -12.25
C PRO A 794 -17.60 -4.68 -12.72
N THR A 795 -18.39 -5.18 -11.78
CA THR A 795 -19.64 -5.89 -12.09
C THR A 795 -20.51 -5.02 -12.98
N ALA A 796 -21.03 -5.62 -14.05
CA ALA A 796 -21.93 -4.94 -14.97
C ALA A 796 -23.17 -4.42 -14.23
N ASP A 797 -23.58 -3.20 -14.52
CA ASP A 797 -24.82 -2.63 -13.96
C ASP A 797 -25.99 -3.00 -14.88
N ASP A 798 -26.95 -3.78 -14.37
CA ASP A 798 -28.11 -4.23 -15.15
C ASP A 798 -29.07 -3.08 -15.51
N LYS A 799 -28.93 -1.93 -14.85
CA LYS A 799 -29.79 -0.75 -15.06
C LYS A 799 -29.22 0.25 -16.07
N ASP A 800 -28.02 0.01 -16.57
CA ASP A 800 -27.30 0.92 -17.45
C ASP A 800 -26.52 0.15 -18.52
N VAL A 801 -26.02 0.85 -19.53
CA VAL A 801 -25.27 0.25 -20.63
C VAL A 801 -23.84 -0.01 -20.19
N ASN A 802 -23.31 -1.21 -20.48
CA ASN A 802 -21.97 -1.64 -20.11
C ASN A 802 -21.07 -1.67 -21.36
N PHE A 803 -20.80 -0.50 -21.95
CA PHE A 803 -19.97 -0.42 -23.14
C PHE A 803 -18.59 -1.02 -22.86
N SER A 804 -18.18 -1.99 -23.66
CA SER A 804 -16.91 -2.70 -23.49
C SER A 804 -16.14 -2.69 -24.81
N LEU A 805 -14.90 -2.22 -24.78
CA LEU A 805 -13.99 -2.19 -25.93
C LEU A 805 -12.65 -2.81 -25.53
N LEU A 806 -11.79 -3.09 -26.51
CA LEU A 806 -10.45 -3.59 -26.27
C LEU A 806 -9.74 -2.75 -25.21
N GLY A 807 -9.25 -3.39 -24.17
CA GLY A 807 -8.48 -2.71 -23.13
C GLY A 807 -7.37 -3.56 -22.56
N GLU A 808 -7.17 -4.80 -23.01
CA GLU A 808 -6.02 -5.60 -22.62
C GLU A 808 -4.94 -5.64 -23.70
N HIS A 809 -3.67 -5.63 -23.25
CA HIS A 809 -2.50 -5.83 -24.10
C HIS A 809 -2.36 -4.82 -25.26
N VAL A 810 -2.81 -3.58 -25.07
CA VAL A 810 -2.75 -2.54 -26.11
C VAL A 810 -1.38 -1.85 -26.12
N ARG A 811 -0.72 -1.88 -27.27
CA ARG A 811 0.58 -1.24 -27.50
C ARG A 811 0.43 0.24 -27.89
N SER A 812 0.99 1.16 -27.13
CA SER A 812 0.95 2.61 -27.42
C SER A 812 2.18 3.35 -26.91
N HIS A 813 2.25 4.66 -27.17
CA HIS A 813 3.40 5.52 -26.88
C HIS A 813 3.75 5.53 -25.38
N TRP A 814 5.04 5.69 -25.07
CA TRP A 814 5.55 5.74 -23.70
C TRP A 814 6.77 6.66 -23.59
N PRO A 815 6.99 7.37 -22.46
CA PRO A 815 8.19 8.17 -22.27
C PRO A 815 9.45 7.28 -22.16
N ALA A 816 10.42 7.46 -23.07
CA ALA A 816 11.66 6.68 -23.06
C ALA A 816 12.55 7.04 -21.85
N GLY A 817 13.25 6.05 -21.28
CA GLY A 817 14.18 6.23 -20.16
C GLY A 817 13.54 6.26 -18.77
N LYS A 818 12.22 6.08 -18.64
CA LYS A 818 11.52 6.00 -17.35
C LYS A 818 11.30 4.57 -16.89
N GLY A 819 11.54 4.30 -15.61
CA GLY A 819 11.32 2.98 -15.00
C GLY A 819 12.21 1.86 -15.53
N GLY A 820 13.38 2.20 -16.10
CA GLY A 820 14.28 1.23 -16.75
C GLY A 820 13.83 0.79 -18.15
N HIS A 821 12.80 1.43 -18.72
CA HIS A 821 12.30 1.15 -20.06
C HIS A 821 12.99 2.04 -21.10
N ASN A 822 13.66 1.46 -22.08
CA ASN A 822 14.37 2.21 -23.10
C ASN A 822 13.54 2.48 -24.37
N ASP A 823 12.42 1.77 -24.58
CA ASP A 823 11.59 1.96 -25.77
C ASP A 823 10.55 3.06 -25.59
N SER A 824 10.18 3.71 -26.70
CA SER A 824 9.17 4.78 -26.78
C SER A 824 7.72 4.28 -26.84
N VAL A 825 7.51 3.00 -26.52
CA VAL A 825 6.25 2.27 -26.65
C VAL A 825 6.09 1.31 -25.49
N ARG A 826 4.87 1.11 -24.99
CA ARG A 826 4.56 0.18 -23.91
C ARG A 826 3.20 -0.50 -24.12
N VAL A 827 3.10 -1.75 -23.65
CA VAL A 827 1.85 -2.52 -23.62
C VAL A 827 1.18 -2.32 -22.26
N LEU A 828 -0.07 -1.90 -22.27
CA LEU A 828 -0.89 -1.73 -21.06
C LEU A 828 -2.23 -2.46 -21.20
N SER A 829 -2.77 -2.85 -20.06
CA SER A 829 -4.16 -3.29 -19.94
C SER A 829 -4.94 -2.29 -19.05
N GLY A 830 -6.27 -2.27 -19.11
CA GLY A 830 -7.12 -1.47 -18.24
C GLY A 830 -8.37 -0.88 -18.92
N THR A 831 -9.38 -0.54 -18.11
CA THR A 831 -10.52 0.27 -18.59
C THR A 831 -10.09 1.67 -19.00
N SER A 832 -9.00 2.18 -18.44
CA SER A 832 -8.35 3.42 -18.87
C SER A 832 -7.81 3.36 -20.31
N VAL A 833 -7.42 2.17 -20.77
CA VAL A 833 -6.93 1.90 -22.12
C VAL A 833 -8.10 1.76 -23.09
N ALA A 834 -9.20 1.12 -22.68
CA ALA A 834 -10.42 1.02 -23.50
C ALA A 834 -11.13 2.36 -23.72
N THR A 835 -11.05 3.28 -22.75
CA THR A 835 -11.73 4.58 -22.78
C THR A 835 -11.35 5.47 -23.98
N PRO A 836 -10.07 5.74 -24.28
CA PRO A 836 -9.68 6.52 -25.45
C PRO A 836 -10.05 5.84 -26.77
N ILE A 837 -10.14 4.49 -26.80
CA ILE A 837 -10.61 3.75 -27.97
C ILE A 837 -12.09 4.04 -28.23
N ALA A 838 -12.91 4.03 -27.18
CA ALA A 838 -14.33 4.36 -27.28
C ALA A 838 -14.56 5.81 -27.71
N ALA A 839 -13.83 6.75 -27.10
CA ALA A 839 -13.89 8.16 -27.45
C ALA A 839 -13.44 8.40 -28.90
N GLY A 840 -12.39 7.72 -29.36
CA GLY A 840 -11.93 7.78 -30.74
C GLY A 840 -12.95 7.22 -31.74
N LEU A 841 -13.61 6.11 -31.42
CA LEU A 841 -14.68 5.55 -32.24
C LEU A 841 -15.86 6.54 -32.36
N ALA A 842 -16.29 7.14 -31.25
CA ALA A 842 -17.34 8.16 -31.26
C ALA A 842 -16.95 9.39 -32.10
N ALA A 843 -15.68 9.79 -32.07
CA ALA A 843 -15.16 10.87 -32.91
C ALA A 843 -15.24 10.53 -34.40
N MET A 844 -14.91 9.30 -34.77
CA MET A 844 -15.02 8.82 -36.16
C MET A 844 -16.48 8.81 -36.64
N ILE A 845 -17.42 8.37 -35.81
CA ILE A 845 -18.86 8.41 -36.11
C ILE A 845 -19.35 9.86 -36.29
N LEU A 846 -18.98 10.76 -35.38
CA LEU A 846 -19.36 12.16 -35.45
C LEU A 846 -18.78 12.85 -36.68
N SER A 847 -17.52 12.56 -37.02
CA SER A 847 -16.85 13.07 -38.22
C SER A 847 -17.51 12.56 -39.49
N PHE A 848 -17.79 11.25 -39.57
CA PHE A 848 -18.54 10.64 -40.66
C PHE A 848 -19.86 11.39 -40.92
N VAL A 849 -20.65 11.61 -39.88
CA VAL A 849 -21.93 12.31 -39.99
C VAL A 849 -21.76 13.77 -40.40
N ARG A 850 -20.77 14.50 -39.84
CA ARG A 850 -20.48 15.87 -40.25
C ARG A 850 -20.07 15.98 -41.72
N GLN A 851 -19.34 15.00 -42.23
CA GLN A 851 -18.98 14.94 -43.66
C GLN A 851 -20.20 14.70 -44.55
N GLN A 852 -21.17 13.88 -44.10
CA GLN A 852 -22.43 13.66 -44.84
C GLN A 852 -23.42 14.83 -44.72
N ASP A 853 -23.43 15.52 -43.59
CA ASP A 853 -24.21 16.76 -43.40
C ASP A 853 -23.68 17.91 -44.27
N ASN A 854 -22.46 17.77 -44.78
CA ASN A 854 -21.81 18.80 -45.56
C ASN A 854 -22.49 18.96 -46.93
N GLY A 855 -22.92 20.19 -47.25
CA GLY A 855 -23.73 20.48 -48.44
C GLY A 855 -25.24 20.37 -48.23
N LEU A 856 -25.72 20.02 -47.03
CA LEU A 856 -27.13 20.18 -46.67
C LEU A 856 -27.41 21.62 -46.18
N ASN A 857 -28.53 22.19 -46.62
CA ASN A 857 -28.96 23.55 -46.26
C ASN A 857 -29.07 23.75 -44.74
N ALA A 858 -28.94 24.99 -44.25
CA ALA A 858 -29.02 25.30 -42.81
C ALA A 858 -30.35 24.87 -42.16
N ASP A 859 -31.46 24.89 -42.92
CA ASP A 859 -32.80 24.49 -42.48
C ASP A 859 -33.04 22.96 -42.54
N SER A 860 -32.04 22.19 -42.99
CA SER A 860 -32.14 20.72 -43.03
C SER A 860 -31.92 20.11 -41.66
N ASP A 861 -32.58 18.97 -41.41
CA ASP A 861 -32.48 18.22 -40.16
C ASP A 861 -31.11 17.50 -40.04
N LYS A 862 -30.04 18.26 -39.78
CA LYS A 862 -28.67 17.77 -39.65
C LYS A 862 -28.53 16.81 -38.47
N LEU A 863 -27.75 15.76 -38.65
CA LEU A 863 -27.55 14.73 -37.63
C LEU A 863 -26.36 15.03 -36.71
N GLY A 864 -25.40 15.83 -37.16
CA GLY A 864 -24.20 16.20 -36.39
C GLY A 864 -24.51 16.85 -35.04
N PRO A 865 -25.36 17.90 -34.98
CA PRO A 865 -25.77 18.50 -33.71
C PRO A 865 -26.55 17.53 -32.81
N TRP A 866 -27.40 16.68 -33.41
CA TRP A 866 -28.16 15.67 -32.68
C TRP A 866 -27.25 14.62 -32.04
N LEU A 867 -26.19 14.18 -32.72
CA LEU A 867 -25.21 13.24 -32.19
C LEU A 867 -24.33 13.78 -31.05
N LYS A 868 -24.37 15.09 -30.77
CA LYS A 868 -23.71 15.64 -29.57
C LYS A 868 -24.49 15.40 -28.29
N ASP A 869 -25.75 14.99 -28.39
CA ASP A 869 -26.53 14.51 -27.25
C ASP A 869 -26.10 13.09 -26.86
N SER A 870 -25.92 12.85 -25.56
CA SER A 870 -25.46 11.55 -25.06
C SER A 870 -26.44 10.42 -25.35
N HIS A 871 -27.75 10.65 -25.30
CA HIS A 871 -28.75 9.62 -25.60
C HIS A 871 -28.77 9.27 -27.09
N ALA A 872 -28.53 10.27 -27.95
CA ALA A 872 -28.43 10.04 -29.40
C ALA A 872 -27.21 9.19 -29.77
N MET A 873 -26.04 9.54 -29.22
CA MET A 873 -24.82 8.76 -29.44
C MET A 873 -24.94 7.35 -28.83
N ASP A 874 -25.53 7.22 -27.64
CA ASP A 874 -25.84 5.93 -27.01
C ASP A 874 -26.69 5.03 -27.91
N ALA A 875 -27.79 5.56 -28.47
CA ALA A 875 -28.63 4.81 -29.41
C ALA A 875 -27.88 4.33 -30.65
N VAL A 876 -26.95 5.14 -31.18
CA VAL A 876 -26.11 4.74 -32.33
C VAL A 876 -25.13 3.65 -31.91
N LEU A 877 -24.40 3.81 -30.81
CA LEU A 877 -23.45 2.82 -30.32
C LEU A 877 -24.12 1.48 -30.01
N GLN A 878 -25.30 1.49 -29.37
CA GLN A 878 -26.10 0.27 -29.15
C GLN A 878 -26.53 -0.39 -30.46
N SER A 879 -26.85 0.39 -31.49
CA SER A 879 -27.24 -0.16 -32.80
C SER A 879 -26.08 -0.90 -33.49
N MET A 880 -24.83 -0.51 -33.21
CA MET A 880 -23.63 -1.12 -33.79
C MET A 880 -23.32 -2.52 -33.23
N VAL A 881 -23.87 -2.88 -32.07
CA VAL A 881 -23.74 -4.23 -31.47
C VAL A 881 -24.43 -5.31 -32.32
N ARG A 882 -25.39 -4.93 -33.19
CA ARG A 882 -26.15 -5.87 -34.03
C ARG A 882 -25.42 -6.15 -35.34
N GLN A 883 -24.86 -7.35 -35.51
CA GLN A 883 -24.16 -7.76 -36.75
C GLN A 883 -25.02 -7.56 -38.01
N ARG A 884 -24.54 -6.73 -38.95
CA ARG A 884 -24.96 -6.74 -40.37
C ARG A 884 -23.77 -6.40 -41.28
N ARG A 885 -23.69 -7.08 -42.42
CA ARG A 885 -22.62 -6.94 -43.43
C ARG A 885 -22.61 -5.54 -44.08
N GLY A 886 -21.45 -5.23 -44.68
CA GLY A 886 -21.04 -3.95 -45.25
C GLY A 886 -22.16 -3.14 -45.90
N SER A 887 -22.26 -1.88 -45.47
CA SER A 887 -23.28 -0.92 -45.91
C SER A 887 -22.58 0.29 -46.53
N SER A 888 -23.15 0.88 -47.59
CA SER A 888 -22.61 2.12 -48.18
C SER A 888 -22.67 3.28 -47.18
N ARG A 889 -21.93 4.36 -47.43
CA ARG A 889 -21.98 5.59 -46.63
C ARG A 889 -23.42 6.12 -46.51
N GLU A 890 -24.16 6.17 -47.62
CA GLU A 890 -25.56 6.64 -47.59
C GLU A 890 -26.44 5.69 -46.76
N SER A 891 -26.21 4.38 -46.82
CA SER A 891 -26.98 3.41 -46.05
C SER A 891 -26.75 3.57 -44.54
N ILE A 892 -25.50 3.80 -44.12
CA ILE A 892 -25.16 4.04 -42.71
C ILE A 892 -25.80 5.35 -42.23
N TYR A 893 -25.65 6.43 -43.01
CA TYR A 893 -26.24 7.73 -42.65
C TYR A 893 -27.77 7.67 -42.56
N ASN A 894 -28.44 7.00 -43.52
CA ASN A 894 -29.89 6.83 -43.48
C ASN A 894 -30.36 5.99 -42.28
N LYS A 895 -29.60 4.97 -41.86
CA LYS A 895 -29.90 4.22 -40.63
C LYS A 895 -29.83 5.10 -39.38
N ILE A 896 -28.81 5.96 -39.28
CA ILE A 896 -28.70 6.94 -38.18
C ILE A 896 -29.89 7.90 -38.21
N LYS A 897 -30.30 8.36 -39.40
CA LYS A 897 -31.49 9.19 -39.59
C LYS A 897 -32.79 8.50 -39.17
N GLU A 898 -32.92 7.20 -39.45
CA GLU A 898 -34.05 6.39 -39.00
C GLU A 898 -34.06 6.21 -37.47
N LEU A 899 -32.91 5.97 -36.85
CA LEU A 899 -32.79 5.91 -35.38
C LEU A 899 -33.27 7.20 -34.73
N LYS A 900 -32.85 8.37 -35.25
CA LYS A 900 -33.36 9.67 -34.80
C LYS A 900 -34.89 9.75 -34.88
N LYS A 901 -35.48 9.36 -36.02
CA LYS A 901 -36.94 9.35 -36.19
C LYS A 901 -37.64 8.43 -35.20
N HIS A 902 -37.04 7.29 -34.85
CA HIS A 902 -37.61 6.34 -33.90
C HIS A 902 -37.54 6.84 -32.44
N MET A 903 -36.53 7.62 -32.07
CA MET A 903 -36.41 8.17 -30.72
C MET A 903 -37.43 9.26 -30.38
N TYR A 904 -37.95 9.97 -31.39
CA TYR A 904 -38.92 11.07 -31.21
C TYR A 904 -40.33 10.74 -31.72
N ARG A 905 -40.64 9.46 -31.92
CA ARG A 905 -42.00 8.93 -32.15
C ARG A 905 -42.53 8.38 -30.84
#